data_AF-A0A1H5TTW4-F1
#
_entry.id   AF-A0A1H5TTW4-F1
#
_cell.length_a   1.000
_cell.length_b   1.000
_cell.length_c   1.000
_cell.angle_alpha   90.00
_cell.angle_beta   90.00
_cell.angle_gamma   90.00
#
_symmetry.space_group_name_H-M   'P 1'
#
loop_
_entity.id
_entity.type
_entity.pdbx_description
1 polymer ?
#
loop_
_entity_poly.entity_id
_entity_poly.type
_entity_poly.pdbx_seq_one_letter_code
_entity_poly.pdbx_strand_id
1 'polypeptide(L)'
;MGSADVLGVEMGDLYYTSNEKSQSIAGLEGQNWIGGDKYFRYEFSFRIPFNEGITYEVLLNGQAYTKSLKPVPDPTDWETIRFIALSDSETEPRGRVTNRAWYPGQPLFRPFTIPELWKQKFGTTIEQGYEIPNYFLSETEGYSANLKTIIDRNPDFLVMPGDLVQGGGYMPAWDEFWRHNSGQFGTGLSTFAIVPAIGNWESFGGVNNGYATNERGQFNPVVGRSRFHSFFELDIDDPLQKHRQSYYRTDYGPITILTLDSSNGTPDERRSDYSDSQKIKNQEYSGPGTDTQENFTQSEYNAAGGTDLSGFGPGTDQYEWLEANLKMAKEAKKLIFVQFHHVPYGSGEHGVPMNHELSTGQGGTPLRVLHPLFEEYGVIAVLAGHDELFERSFVDEDGDGSGVHYYDVGVAGDGLRGVKRNWLSNPLETLNYNQYTQWTADQKSNEQWDTSGANPILIDGGKHYGHLEINLKKVKDGMKTFAQIDFDPIYIFPVLDQNYVLQRIERRVYNDPLRIMVELGEEIIEPVFKDEITVELDEEGKAVTTISDYLENEVSEDWEVEFSRSPEYTCTDISGTENQIKVSDSKGNNWVKVVLVKVLDKIPPLLTPKNASLELDVTKGVVEISPETILAEFGDNCGIKSLTINKNKFTCEDIGKEIAVAIRAEDHSGNVSEAVSIVTVNRLETEPVGLAGSDSFCAGEKGVLELTSPFAFEVVRWRRNGVEIPGQTGKTLEVSESGIYHAVFRYTGGCLSESENLEVKVNPLPSGEIEVDGDVLIAPEGEFTYQWFRDGEKLEGEVSRIFTAESMGQYYVELTSTEGCKASLEPVTLTISGILGRPLQETKPLKIYPNPASDRVVLEFPDGVLASSPSLSLYASDGKNVTSAVRISLINDTEVEILLNRLANGTYHIWVIGQNQETYFAKLVILN
;
A
#
# COMPACT_ATOMS: atom_id res chain seq x y z
N MET A 1 14.27 28.52 31.69
CA MET A 1 13.83 29.44 32.76
C MET A 1 15.00 30.35 33.12
N GLY A 2 14.74 31.63 33.43
CA GLY A 2 15.79 32.64 33.71
C GLY A 2 16.22 32.65 35.18
N SER A 3 17.35 33.30 35.47
CA SER A 3 17.81 33.59 36.83
C SER A 3 16.92 34.66 37.48
N ALA A 4 16.59 34.49 38.76
CA ALA A 4 15.81 35.44 39.54
C ALA A 4 16.45 35.65 40.91
N ASP A 5 16.56 36.92 41.34
CA ASP A 5 16.95 37.25 42.71
C ASP A 5 15.77 37.00 43.65
N VAL A 6 15.94 36.12 44.63
CA VAL A 6 14.92 35.79 45.63
C VAL A 6 15.24 36.56 46.91
N LEU A 7 14.32 37.42 47.35
CA LEU A 7 14.47 38.16 48.61
C LEU A 7 14.13 37.25 49.79
N GLY A 8 15.03 37.20 50.78
CA GLY A 8 14.79 36.46 52.00
C GLY A 8 13.82 37.17 52.94
N VAL A 9 12.87 36.44 53.51
CA VAL A 9 11.94 36.92 54.54
C VAL A 9 12.43 36.46 55.90
N GLU A 10 12.59 37.39 56.86
CA GLU A 10 12.97 37.05 58.24
C GLU A 10 11.82 36.32 58.95
N MET A 11 12.10 35.13 59.48
CA MET A 11 11.12 34.29 60.17
C MET A 11 11.22 34.51 61.68
N GLY A 12 10.34 35.34 62.25
CA GLY A 12 10.43 35.79 63.65
C GLY A 12 10.08 34.72 64.71
N ASP A 13 9.44 33.63 64.29
CA ASP A 13 9.10 32.47 65.10
C ASP A 13 10.23 31.43 65.16
N LEU A 14 11.20 31.49 64.25
CA LEU A 14 12.43 30.69 64.27
C LEU A 14 13.50 31.40 65.11
N TYR A 15 13.73 30.89 66.33
CA TYR A 15 14.68 31.48 67.28
C TYR A 15 15.08 30.46 68.35
N TYR A 16 16.23 30.68 68.98
CA TYR A 16 16.66 29.92 70.14
C TYR A 16 16.25 30.55 71.47
N THR A 17 15.73 29.76 72.41
CA THR A 17 15.49 30.15 73.81
C THR A 17 16.79 30.16 74.61
N SER A 18 16.76 30.79 75.79
CA SER A 18 17.88 30.79 76.73
C SER A 18 18.15 29.39 77.28
N ASN A 19 17.09 28.59 77.50
CA ASN A 19 17.21 27.18 77.87
C ASN A 19 17.94 26.36 76.80
N GLU A 20 17.61 26.55 75.51
CA GLU A 20 18.30 25.89 74.40
C GLU A 20 19.78 26.31 74.31
N LYS A 21 20.06 27.61 74.38
CA LYS A 21 21.43 28.16 74.31
C LYS A 21 22.33 27.72 75.46
N SER A 22 21.75 27.36 76.61
CA SER A 22 22.49 26.94 77.81
C SER A 22 22.55 25.42 78.02
N GLN A 23 21.92 24.65 77.13
CA GLN A 23 21.89 23.20 77.21
C GLN A 23 23.29 22.60 77.10
N SER A 24 23.56 21.54 77.87
CA SER A 24 24.78 20.73 77.79
C SER A 24 24.39 19.26 77.77
N ILE A 25 24.92 18.50 76.81
CA ILE A 25 24.55 17.10 76.56
C ILE A 25 25.81 16.24 76.69
N ALA A 26 25.74 15.21 77.53
CA ALA A 26 26.85 14.31 77.74
C ALA A 26 27.21 13.56 76.45
N GLY A 27 28.50 13.52 76.09
CA GLY A 27 28.98 12.94 74.82
C GLY A 27 29.03 13.93 73.65
N LEU A 28 28.42 15.11 73.80
CA LEU A 28 28.47 16.20 72.83
C LEU A 28 29.20 17.43 73.38
N GLU A 29 29.96 17.32 74.46
CA GLU A 29 30.63 18.45 75.10
C GLU A 29 31.51 19.24 74.12
N GLY A 30 31.27 20.54 74.01
CA GLY A 30 32.04 21.44 73.15
C GLY A 30 31.64 21.42 71.67
N GLN A 31 30.64 20.63 71.27
CA GLN A 31 30.03 20.77 69.95
C GLN A 31 29.10 21.99 69.93
N ASN A 32 29.09 22.77 68.85
CA ASN A 32 28.09 23.81 68.66
C ASN A 32 26.93 23.26 67.83
N TRP A 33 25.75 23.14 68.43
CA TRP A 33 24.49 22.76 67.77
C TRP A 33 23.47 23.91 67.77
N ILE A 34 23.91 25.11 68.14
CA ILE A 34 23.10 26.33 68.08
C ILE A 34 23.41 27.04 66.75
N GLY A 35 22.36 27.26 65.97
CA GLY A 35 22.34 28.03 64.73
C GLY A 35 22.43 29.54 64.94
N GLY A 36 22.05 30.30 63.90
CA GLY A 36 22.12 31.76 63.91
C GLY A 36 21.06 32.42 64.79
N ASP A 37 21.26 33.71 65.11
CA ASP A 37 20.28 34.50 65.86
C ASP A 37 19.06 34.93 65.02
N LYS A 38 19.15 34.81 63.68
CA LYS A 38 18.09 35.15 62.72
C LYS A 38 17.98 34.08 61.64
N TYR A 39 16.77 33.81 61.22
CA TYR A 39 16.45 32.85 60.16
C TYR A 39 15.73 33.57 59.02
N PHE A 40 16.07 33.18 57.79
CA PHE A 40 15.49 33.73 56.58
C PHE A 40 14.95 32.60 55.70
N ARG A 41 13.71 32.73 55.23
CA ARG A 41 13.11 31.86 54.23
C ARG A 41 13.26 32.48 52.85
N TYR A 42 13.69 31.66 51.88
CA TYR A 42 13.78 32.01 50.47
C TYR A 42 12.87 31.06 49.71
N GLU A 43 11.93 31.61 48.94
CA GLU A 43 10.91 30.83 48.23
C GLU A 43 10.86 31.22 46.76
N PHE A 44 10.77 30.23 45.89
CA PHE A 44 10.66 30.43 44.45
C PHE A 44 9.70 29.41 43.84
N SER A 45 8.57 29.90 43.34
CA SER A 45 7.49 29.09 42.77
C SER A 45 7.51 29.14 41.25
N PHE A 46 7.34 27.99 40.61
CA PHE A 46 7.31 27.85 39.16
C PHE A 46 6.36 26.74 38.74
N ARG A 47 5.95 26.76 37.47
CA ARG A 47 5.14 25.69 36.85
C ARG A 47 6.00 24.97 35.82
N ILE A 48 5.94 23.65 35.84
CA ILE A 48 6.64 22.79 34.88
C ILE A 48 5.57 21.96 34.15
N PRO A 49 5.70 21.75 32.83
CA PRO A 49 4.94 20.71 32.14
C PRO A 49 5.19 19.33 32.77
N PHE A 50 4.22 18.43 32.65
CA PHE A 50 4.43 17.02 33.00
C PHE A 50 5.57 16.41 32.16
N ASN A 51 6.19 15.36 32.67
CA ASN A 51 7.27 14.62 32.01
C ASN A 51 8.55 15.42 31.73
N GLU A 52 8.65 16.66 32.20
CA GLU A 52 9.87 17.48 32.13
C GLU A 52 10.59 17.53 33.48
N GLY A 53 11.88 17.16 33.48
CA GLY A 53 12.74 17.30 34.64
C GLY A 53 13.32 18.71 34.75
N ILE A 54 13.70 19.12 35.96
CA ILE A 54 14.34 20.42 36.17
C ILE A 54 15.70 20.29 36.82
N THR A 55 16.62 21.15 36.41
CA THR A 55 17.86 21.42 37.13
C THR A 55 17.78 22.83 37.67
N TYR A 56 18.03 22.99 38.96
CA TYR A 56 18.04 24.27 39.64
C TYR A 56 19.41 24.51 40.26
N GLU A 57 19.78 25.79 40.34
CA GLU A 57 20.99 26.25 41.02
C GLU A 57 20.60 27.34 42.01
N VAL A 58 20.99 27.16 43.27
CA VAL A 58 20.87 28.18 44.31
C VAL A 58 22.25 28.79 44.55
N LEU A 59 22.38 30.10 44.33
CA LEU A 59 23.57 30.86 44.67
C LEU A 59 23.36 31.52 46.04
N LEU A 60 24.00 30.97 47.08
CA LEU A 60 23.90 31.47 48.44
C LEU A 60 25.31 31.76 48.98
N ASN A 61 25.54 33.00 49.43
CA ASN A 61 26.84 33.45 49.99
C ASN A 61 28.05 33.16 49.08
N GLY A 62 27.87 33.29 47.77
CA GLY A 62 28.93 33.04 46.78
C GLY A 62 29.22 31.56 46.51
N GLN A 63 28.42 30.64 47.06
CA GLN A 63 28.46 29.21 46.75
C GLN A 63 27.27 28.82 45.88
N ALA A 64 27.53 27.98 44.88
CA ALA A 64 26.52 27.41 44.00
C ALA A 64 26.12 26.00 44.46
N TYR A 65 24.82 25.78 44.62
CA TYR A 65 24.23 24.50 44.95
C TYR A 65 23.35 24.06 43.79
N THR A 66 23.85 23.12 42.99
CA THR A 66 23.15 22.64 41.79
C THR A 66 22.58 21.24 42.03
N LYS A 67 21.30 21.08 41.75
CA LYS A 67 20.57 19.80 41.88
C LYS A 67 19.52 19.65 40.79
N SER A 68 19.02 18.43 40.62
CA SER A 68 17.95 18.14 39.68
C SER A 68 16.79 17.46 40.40
N LEU A 69 15.57 17.86 40.06
CA LEU A 69 14.34 17.18 40.47
C LEU A 69 13.85 16.31 39.32
N LYS A 70 13.28 15.17 39.68
CA LYS A 70 12.68 14.27 38.70
C LYS A 70 11.46 14.87 38.03
N PRO A 71 11.17 14.48 36.78
CA PRO A 71 9.91 14.81 36.13
C PRO A 71 8.73 14.29 36.94
N VAL A 72 7.69 15.12 37.10
CA VAL A 72 6.38 14.65 37.57
C VAL A 72 5.67 14.02 36.38
N PRO A 73 5.24 12.75 36.45
CA PRO A 73 4.60 12.09 35.32
C PRO A 73 3.22 12.67 35.05
N ASP A 74 2.79 12.60 33.79
CA ASP A 74 1.40 12.93 33.44
C ASP A 74 0.46 11.92 34.12
N PRO A 75 -0.70 12.34 34.67
CA PRO A 75 -1.65 11.43 35.31
C PRO A 75 -2.18 10.30 34.41
N THR A 76 -2.19 10.50 33.09
CA THR A 76 -2.69 9.55 32.09
C THR A 76 -1.56 8.76 31.41
N ASP A 77 -0.37 9.37 31.33
CA ASP A 77 0.83 8.82 30.69
C ASP A 77 1.98 8.67 31.72
N TRP A 78 1.94 7.54 32.44
CA TRP A 78 2.92 7.15 33.45
C TRP A 78 3.19 5.64 33.41
N GLU A 79 4.39 5.25 33.80
CA GLU A 79 4.82 3.83 33.80
C GLU A 79 5.15 3.32 35.19
N THR A 80 5.96 4.06 35.95
CA THR A 80 6.39 3.68 37.30
C THR A 80 6.50 4.90 38.20
N ILE A 81 6.10 4.75 39.46
CA ILE A 81 6.30 5.76 40.51
C ILE A 81 6.78 5.03 41.77
N ARG A 82 7.81 5.54 42.44
CA ARG A 82 8.26 5.07 43.75
C ARG A 82 8.13 6.21 44.74
N PHE A 83 7.41 6.00 45.82
CA PHE A 83 7.48 6.89 46.96
C PHE A 83 7.73 6.10 48.24
N ILE A 84 8.21 6.79 49.26
CA ILE A 84 8.59 6.18 50.53
C ILE A 84 7.83 6.88 51.65
N ALA A 85 7.26 6.09 52.55
CA ALA A 85 6.61 6.56 53.77
C ALA A 85 7.45 6.21 55.00
N LEU A 86 7.66 7.20 55.87
CA LEU A 86 8.40 7.05 57.12
C LEU A 86 7.92 8.11 58.13
N SER A 87 7.80 7.74 59.39
CA SER A 87 7.36 8.64 60.47
C SER A 87 8.27 8.47 61.69
N ASP A 88 8.16 9.40 62.64
CA ASP A 88 8.85 9.35 63.92
C ASP A 88 10.37 9.41 63.69
N SER A 89 10.77 10.46 62.97
CA SER A 89 12.11 10.68 62.43
C SER A 89 12.99 11.55 63.31
N GLU A 90 12.43 12.01 64.41
CA GLU A 90 13.07 12.87 65.37
C GLU A 90 14.20 12.18 66.13
N THR A 91 15.31 12.90 66.34
CA THR A 91 16.40 12.35 67.15
C THR A 91 16.96 13.33 68.21
N GLU A 92 16.77 14.65 68.12
CA GLU A 92 17.74 15.59 68.74
C GLU A 92 17.39 16.49 69.91
N PRO A 93 18.45 17.03 70.59
CA PRO A 93 19.90 16.94 70.35
C PRO A 93 20.59 15.71 70.96
N ARG A 94 19.78 14.83 71.55
CA ARG A 94 20.26 13.75 72.42
C ARG A 94 20.45 12.44 71.65
N GLY A 95 19.77 12.26 70.53
CA GLY A 95 19.79 11.06 69.70
C GLY A 95 21.09 10.82 68.96
N ARG A 96 21.98 11.82 68.85
CA ARG A 96 23.36 11.57 68.37
C ARG A 96 24.11 10.59 69.24
N VAL A 97 23.76 10.52 70.52
CA VAL A 97 24.48 9.74 71.54
C VAL A 97 23.59 8.79 72.33
N THR A 98 22.28 8.76 72.04
CA THR A 98 21.32 7.90 72.76
C THR A 98 20.96 6.69 71.91
N ASN A 99 21.07 5.51 72.54
CA ASN A 99 20.54 4.27 72.02
C ASN A 99 19.18 3.99 72.69
N ARG A 100 18.13 3.73 71.89
CA ARG A 100 16.75 3.54 72.38
C ARG A 100 16.50 2.13 72.90
N ALA A 101 15.55 1.97 73.81
CA ALA A 101 15.14 0.66 74.31
C ALA A 101 14.68 -0.22 73.13
N TRP A 102 15.23 -1.42 73.03
CA TRP A 102 14.95 -2.34 71.93
C TRP A 102 14.11 -3.54 72.41
N TYR A 103 12.80 -3.37 72.23
CA TYR A 103 11.81 -4.34 72.65
C TYR A 103 11.95 -5.66 71.87
N PRO A 104 12.03 -6.81 72.55
CA PRO A 104 11.97 -8.09 71.85
C PRO A 104 10.56 -8.35 71.34
N GLY A 105 10.52 -8.92 70.15
CA GLY A 105 9.35 -9.45 69.47
C GLY A 105 8.87 -10.78 70.02
N GLN A 106 8.31 -11.67 69.19
CA GLN A 106 7.96 -13.04 69.63
C GLN A 106 9.19 -13.97 69.56
N PRO A 107 9.58 -14.68 70.65
CA PRO A 107 9.03 -14.62 72.00
C PRO A 107 9.41 -13.31 72.72
N LEU A 108 8.51 -12.77 73.56
CA LEU A 108 8.61 -11.45 74.24
C LEU A 108 9.80 -11.30 75.22
N PHE A 109 10.71 -12.27 75.22
CA PHE A 109 11.96 -12.29 75.96
C PHE A 109 13.04 -13.00 75.14
N ARG A 110 14.31 -12.61 75.33
CA ARG A 110 15.45 -13.28 74.69
C ARG A 110 15.91 -14.47 75.52
N PRO A 111 16.43 -15.56 74.92
CA PRO A 111 16.81 -16.78 75.63
C PRO A 111 18.11 -16.66 76.45
N PHE A 112 18.68 -15.45 76.57
CA PHE A 112 19.91 -15.15 77.28
C PHE A 112 19.76 -13.86 78.09
N THR A 113 20.60 -13.70 79.10
CA THR A 113 20.73 -12.42 79.82
C THR A 113 21.53 -11.44 78.98
N ILE A 114 21.23 -10.13 79.12
CA ILE A 114 21.91 -9.08 78.34
C ILE A 114 23.41 -9.12 78.65
N PRO A 115 24.28 -9.37 77.66
CA PRO A 115 25.72 -9.49 77.89
C PRO A 115 26.33 -8.21 78.46
N GLU A 116 27.29 -8.34 79.36
CA GLU A 116 27.96 -7.19 79.99
C GLU A 116 28.61 -6.25 78.95
N LEU A 117 29.18 -6.82 77.87
CA LEU A 117 29.73 -6.04 76.77
C LEU A 117 28.65 -5.20 76.04
N TRP A 118 27.42 -5.71 75.93
CA TRP A 118 26.30 -4.96 75.36
C TRP A 118 25.95 -3.77 76.25
N LYS A 119 25.86 -3.99 77.57
CA LYS A 119 25.56 -2.94 78.56
C LYS A 119 26.61 -1.83 78.52
N GLN A 120 27.88 -2.19 78.35
CA GLN A 120 28.96 -1.21 78.26
C GLN A 120 28.95 -0.40 76.96
N LYS A 121 28.53 -1.00 75.85
CA LYS A 121 28.55 -0.35 74.53
C LYS A 121 27.31 0.45 74.20
N PHE A 122 26.14 -0.13 74.45
CA PHE A 122 24.85 0.42 74.03
C PHE A 122 23.96 0.80 75.21
N GLY A 123 24.23 0.21 76.39
CA GLY A 123 23.42 0.42 77.58
C GLY A 123 22.14 -0.42 77.63
N THR A 124 21.34 -0.13 78.63
CA THR A 124 20.05 -0.78 78.91
C THR A 124 19.07 0.26 79.46
N THR A 125 17.80 0.06 79.18
CA THR A 125 16.69 0.84 79.76
C THR A 125 15.94 -0.02 80.76
N ILE A 126 15.61 0.54 81.93
CA ILE A 126 14.75 -0.13 82.92
C ILE A 126 13.34 0.41 82.75
N GLU A 127 12.41 -0.47 82.39
CA GLU A 127 11.01 -0.10 82.22
C GLU A 127 10.10 -1.01 83.04
N GLN A 128 9.34 -0.41 83.96
CA GLN A 128 8.51 -1.12 84.93
C GLN A 128 9.23 -2.26 85.67
N GLY A 129 10.53 -2.10 85.91
CA GLY A 129 11.38 -3.09 86.58
C GLY A 129 12.00 -4.15 85.66
N TYR A 130 11.76 -4.11 84.35
CA TYR A 130 12.37 -4.98 83.36
C TYR A 130 13.56 -4.31 82.69
N GLU A 131 14.68 -5.03 82.62
CA GLU A 131 15.88 -4.58 81.92
C GLU A 131 15.76 -4.92 80.43
N ILE A 132 15.69 -3.89 79.60
CA ILE A 132 15.58 -3.96 78.14
C ILE A 132 16.92 -3.50 77.56
N PRO A 133 17.56 -4.25 76.64
CA PRO A 133 18.78 -3.77 76.01
C PRO A 133 18.46 -2.59 75.11
N ASN A 134 19.37 -1.63 75.05
CA ASN A 134 19.24 -0.57 74.06
C ASN A 134 19.70 -1.08 72.69
N TYR A 135 19.13 -0.51 71.63
CA TYR A 135 19.45 -0.82 70.24
C TYR A 135 20.91 -0.49 69.93
N PHE A 136 21.53 -1.23 69.01
CA PHE A 136 22.96 -1.11 68.72
C PHE A 136 23.36 0.15 67.94
N LEU A 137 22.41 0.82 67.27
CA LEU A 137 22.63 2.13 66.65
C LEU A 137 22.02 3.21 67.53
N SER A 138 22.66 4.39 67.58
CA SER A 138 21.97 5.57 68.10
C SER A 138 20.84 5.97 67.14
N GLU A 139 19.96 6.85 67.59
CA GLU A 139 18.85 7.35 66.78
C GLU A 139 19.37 8.04 65.51
N THR A 140 20.33 8.95 65.64
CA THR A 140 20.97 9.63 64.50
C THR A 140 21.66 8.65 63.57
N GLU A 141 22.33 7.61 64.09
CA GLU A 141 22.97 6.56 63.26
C GLU A 141 21.93 5.74 62.51
N GLY A 142 20.84 5.36 63.19
CA GLY A 142 19.71 4.64 62.62
C GLY A 142 19.04 5.43 61.51
N TYR A 143 18.61 6.66 61.79
CA TYR A 143 17.95 7.50 60.82
C TYR A 143 18.86 7.85 59.64
N SER A 144 20.14 8.16 59.87
CA SER A 144 21.10 8.41 58.79
C SER A 144 21.27 7.20 57.87
N ALA A 145 21.36 6.00 58.43
CA ALA A 145 21.47 4.78 57.64
C ALA A 145 20.18 4.46 56.86
N ASN A 146 19.03 4.78 57.45
CA ASN A 146 17.73 4.68 56.79
C ASN A 146 17.64 5.66 55.61
N LEU A 147 17.95 6.94 55.82
CA LEU A 147 17.98 7.96 54.78
C LEU A 147 18.97 7.64 53.65
N LYS A 148 20.14 7.09 53.97
CA LYS A 148 21.09 6.64 52.95
C LYS A 148 20.45 5.58 52.04
N THR A 149 19.79 4.60 52.66
CA THR A 149 19.06 3.55 51.93
C THR A 149 17.97 4.16 51.04
N ILE A 150 17.18 5.10 51.58
CA ILE A 150 16.13 5.83 50.84
C ILE A 150 16.72 6.58 49.64
N ILE A 151 17.81 7.32 49.83
CA ILE A 151 18.48 8.07 48.75
C ILE A 151 19.00 7.12 47.66
N ASP A 152 19.59 5.98 48.04
CA ASP A 152 20.05 4.96 47.09
C ASP A 152 18.90 4.33 46.29
N ARG A 153 17.67 4.34 46.84
CA ARG A 153 16.45 3.90 46.13
C ARG A 153 15.90 4.95 45.19
N ASN A 154 16.36 6.19 45.28
CA ASN A 154 15.98 7.31 44.42
C ASN A 154 14.45 7.39 44.26
N PRO A 155 13.68 7.71 45.32
CA PRO A 155 12.23 7.88 45.25
C PRO A 155 11.86 9.12 44.45
N ASP A 156 10.59 9.23 44.08
CA ASP A 156 10.00 10.38 43.42
C ASP A 156 9.59 11.45 44.44
N PHE A 157 9.08 11.02 45.59
CA PHE A 157 8.80 11.86 46.76
C PHE A 157 8.80 11.05 48.06
N LEU A 158 8.86 11.75 49.20
CA LEU A 158 8.67 11.20 50.53
C LEU A 158 7.33 11.64 51.12
N VAL A 159 6.70 10.72 51.85
CA VAL A 159 5.53 10.98 52.70
C VAL A 159 6.00 10.85 54.15
N MET A 160 5.80 11.87 54.97
CA MET A 160 6.25 11.87 56.36
C MET A 160 5.09 12.14 57.32
N PRO A 161 4.41 11.09 57.82
CA PRO A 161 3.22 11.19 58.68
C PRO A 161 3.48 11.74 60.09
N GLY A 162 3.99 12.96 60.24
CA GLY A 162 4.16 13.63 61.53
C GLY A 162 5.37 13.16 62.33
N ASP A 163 5.61 13.85 63.45
CA ASP A 163 6.78 13.67 64.32
C ASP A 163 8.08 13.70 63.48
N LEU A 164 8.28 14.87 62.87
CA LEU A 164 9.47 15.20 62.10
C LEU A 164 10.63 15.60 63.01
N VAL A 165 10.29 16.19 64.16
CA VAL A 165 11.21 16.81 65.12
C VAL A 165 10.77 16.51 66.54
N GLN A 166 11.72 16.36 67.48
CA GLN A 166 11.43 16.06 68.89
C GLN A 166 11.02 17.33 69.63
N GLY A 167 9.95 17.97 69.17
CA GLY A 167 9.44 19.24 69.66
C GLY A 167 9.52 20.34 68.60
N GLY A 168 8.40 20.70 67.99
CA GLY A 168 8.31 21.83 67.07
C GLY A 168 8.62 23.16 67.76
N GLY A 169 8.29 23.29 69.05
CA GLY A 169 8.66 24.45 69.87
C GLY A 169 10.13 24.48 70.29
N TYR A 170 10.94 23.49 69.86
CA TYR A 170 12.33 23.32 70.22
C TYR A 170 13.24 23.44 68.98
N MET A 171 13.94 24.58 68.86
CA MET A 171 14.64 24.94 67.62
C MET A 171 15.79 24.00 67.23
N PRO A 172 16.61 23.47 68.16
CA PRO A 172 17.64 22.49 67.82
C PRO A 172 17.13 21.25 67.08
N ALA A 173 15.87 20.83 67.30
CA ALA A 173 15.31 19.68 66.59
C ALA A 173 15.03 19.99 65.10
N TRP A 174 14.56 21.20 64.78
CA TRP A 174 14.41 21.65 63.38
C TRP A 174 15.74 21.75 62.65
N ASP A 175 16.75 22.32 63.30
CA ASP A 175 18.10 22.38 62.76
C ASP A 175 18.66 20.98 62.47
N GLU A 176 18.32 19.99 63.30
CA GLU A 176 18.69 18.62 63.01
C GLU A 176 17.92 18.01 61.84
N PHE A 177 16.59 18.13 61.82
CA PHE A 177 15.77 17.61 60.72
C PHE A 177 16.36 18.03 59.37
N TRP A 178 16.75 19.30 59.23
CA TRP A 178 17.40 19.79 58.02
C TRP A 178 18.82 19.26 57.81
N ARG A 179 19.62 19.05 58.86
CA ARG A 179 20.94 18.38 58.73
C ARG A 179 20.81 16.95 58.21
N HIS A 180 19.76 16.23 58.58
CA HIS A 180 19.48 14.90 58.07
C HIS A 180 19.00 14.91 56.62
N ASN A 181 18.03 15.76 56.32
CA ASN A 181 17.25 15.63 55.11
C ASN A 181 17.77 16.48 53.93
N SER A 182 18.45 17.60 54.20
CA SER A 182 18.97 18.52 53.18
C SER A 182 20.33 19.16 53.54
N GLY A 183 21.10 18.54 54.45
CA GLY A 183 22.31 19.12 55.03
C GLY A 183 23.45 18.12 55.22
N GLN A 184 24.04 18.14 56.42
CA GLN A 184 25.30 17.45 56.72
C GLN A 184 25.26 15.93 56.55
N PHE A 185 24.17 15.27 56.98
CA PHE A 185 24.08 13.81 57.02
C PHE A 185 23.45 13.24 55.74
N GLY A 186 22.59 14.01 55.08
CA GLY A 186 21.92 13.61 53.85
C GLY A 186 21.39 14.81 53.07
N THR A 187 21.27 14.65 51.76
CA THR A 187 20.78 15.70 50.85
C THR A 187 19.55 15.27 50.05
N GLY A 188 18.77 14.31 50.56
CA GLY A 188 17.65 13.71 49.82
C GLY A 188 16.59 14.72 49.38
N LEU A 189 16.19 15.62 50.27
CA LEU A 189 15.19 16.66 49.98
C LEU A 189 15.70 17.76 49.05
N SER A 190 16.96 17.70 48.62
CA SER A 190 17.46 18.52 47.51
C SER A 190 17.19 17.88 46.14
N THR A 191 16.74 16.62 46.10
CA THR A 191 16.58 15.81 44.87
C THR A 191 15.17 15.25 44.65
N PHE A 192 14.37 15.13 45.71
CA PHE A 192 12.98 14.70 45.65
C PHE A 192 12.13 15.50 46.65
N ALA A 193 10.83 15.57 46.41
CA ALA A 193 9.89 16.34 47.23
C ALA A 193 9.56 15.62 48.55
N ILE A 194 9.06 16.38 49.53
CA ILE A 194 8.49 15.89 50.79
C ILE A 194 7.03 16.29 50.87
N VAL A 195 6.20 15.41 51.43
CA VAL A 195 4.80 15.65 51.80
C VAL A 195 4.69 15.42 53.32
N PRO A 196 4.93 16.45 54.16
CA PRO A 196 4.94 16.32 55.62
C PRO A 196 3.55 16.47 56.26
N ALA A 197 3.28 15.73 57.33
CA ALA A 197 2.12 15.95 58.19
C ALA A 197 2.53 16.51 59.57
N ILE A 198 1.54 16.99 60.34
CA ILE A 198 1.71 17.41 61.73
C ILE A 198 1.40 16.22 62.65
N GLY A 199 2.30 15.94 63.58
CA GLY A 199 2.14 15.05 64.72
C GLY A 199 2.14 15.81 66.05
N ASN A 200 2.12 15.04 67.15
CA ASN A 200 2.08 15.60 68.51
C ASN A 200 3.37 16.33 68.88
N TRP A 201 4.53 15.89 68.37
CA TRP A 201 5.80 16.54 68.66
C TRP A 201 5.92 17.88 67.95
N GLU A 202 5.29 18.10 66.79
CA GLU A 202 5.23 19.44 66.17
C GLU A 202 4.55 20.48 67.07
N SER A 203 3.71 20.07 68.01
CA SER A 203 3.08 20.94 69.02
C SER A 203 3.80 20.96 70.38
N PHE A 204 4.89 20.19 70.54
CA PHE A 204 5.61 20.05 71.81
C PHE A 204 6.82 21.00 71.90
N GLY A 205 7.12 21.51 73.09
CA GLY A 205 8.20 22.48 73.33
C GLY A 205 9.56 21.91 73.73
N GLY A 206 9.72 20.60 73.90
CA GLY A 206 11.00 20.01 74.32
C GLY A 206 11.45 20.51 75.70
N VAL A 207 12.70 20.97 75.78
CA VAL A 207 13.28 21.62 76.97
C VAL A 207 12.66 22.99 77.30
N ASN A 208 11.75 23.49 76.47
CA ASN A 208 11.07 24.78 76.65
C ASN A 208 9.73 24.65 77.40
N ASN A 209 9.61 23.71 78.34
CA ASN A 209 8.40 23.40 79.13
C ASN A 209 7.30 22.62 78.39
N GLY A 210 7.64 21.73 77.44
CA GLY A 210 6.67 20.83 76.82
C GLY A 210 5.45 21.54 76.22
N TYR A 211 4.22 21.12 76.55
CA TYR A 211 2.98 21.75 76.09
C TYR A 211 2.61 23.06 76.80
N ALA A 212 3.45 23.57 77.71
CA ALA A 212 3.17 24.82 78.43
C ALA A 212 3.67 26.07 77.70
N THR A 213 3.67 27.20 78.39
CA THR A 213 4.24 28.46 77.92
C THR A 213 5.76 28.48 78.11
N ASN A 214 6.50 28.94 77.09
CA ASN A 214 7.95 29.11 77.15
C ASN A 214 8.39 30.39 77.88
N GLU A 215 9.70 30.60 77.99
CA GLU A 215 10.30 31.76 78.66
C GLU A 215 9.91 33.13 78.07
N ARG A 216 9.42 33.17 76.82
CA ARG A 216 8.95 34.39 76.14
C ARG A 216 7.46 34.66 76.36
N GLY A 217 6.78 33.84 77.17
CA GLY A 217 5.34 33.97 77.39
C GLY A 217 4.49 33.44 76.22
N GLN A 218 5.08 32.65 75.31
CA GLN A 218 4.38 32.08 74.15
C GLN A 218 3.97 30.63 74.42
N PHE A 219 2.75 30.26 74.02
CA PHE A 219 2.24 28.90 74.18
C PHE A 219 2.90 27.96 73.16
N ASN A 220 3.62 26.94 73.63
CA ASN A 220 4.45 26.10 72.75
C ASN A 220 3.69 25.39 71.63
N PRO A 221 2.44 24.91 71.81
CA PRO A 221 1.66 24.36 70.70
C PRO A 221 1.52 25.32 69.52
N VAL A 222 1.24 26.60 69.79
CA VAL A 222 1.13 27.63 68.75
C VAL A 222 2.50 27.93 68.13
N VAL A 223 3.56 27.99 68.95
CA VAL A 223 4.93 28.23 68.47
C VAL A 223 5.39 27.09 67.56
N GLY A 224 5.22 25.83 67.98
CA GLY A 224 5.71 24.68 67.23
C GLY A 224 5.01 24.51 65.89
N ARG A 225 3.67 24.63 65.86
CA ARG A 225 2.89 24.62 64.62
C ARG A 225 3.22 25.80 63.72
N SER A 226 3.41 27.00 64.27
CA SER A 226 3.88 28.15 63.49
C SER A 226 5.20 27.84 62.79
N ARG A 227 6.15 27.20 63.47
CA ARG A 227 7.45 26.84 62.91
C ARG A 227 7.33 25.78 61.81
N PHE A 228 6.48 24.78 61.98
CA PHE A 228 6.17 23.82 60.91
C PHE A 228 5.74 24.54 59.64
N HIS A 229 4.77 25.46 59.76
CA HIS A 229 4.30 26.24 58.61
C HIS A 229 5.37 27.18 58.05
N SER A 230 6.22 27.76 58.89
CA SER A 230 7.36 28.57 58.44
C SER A 230 8.29 27.79 57.50
N PHE A 231 8.39 26.47 57.68
CA PHE A 231 9.19 25.59 56.84
C PHE A 231 8.48 25.02 55.61
N PHE A 232 7.20 24.65 55.75
CA PHE A 232 6.50 23.84 54.74
C PHE A 232 5.29 24.52 54.10
N GLU A 233 4.87 25.69 54.59
CA GLU A 233 3.72 26.41 54.03
C GLU A 233 4.08 27.06 52.69
N LEU A 234 3.34 26.66 51.67
CA LEU A 234 3.31 27.10 50.29
C LEU A 234 2.04 27.93 50.04
N ASP A 235 2.10 28.81 49.04
CA ASP A 235 0.93 29.56 48.57
C ASP A 235 0.01 28.64 47.74
N ILE A 236 -0.98 28.03 48.39
CA ILE A 236 -1.99 27.17 47.76
C ILE A 236 -3.36 27.84 47.81
N ASP A 237 -4.07 27.84 46.67
CA ASP A 237 -5.45 28.30 46.56
C ASP A 237 -6.41 27.11 46.65
N ASP A 238 -6.86 26.80 47.86
CA ASP A 238 -7.95 25.85 48.14
C ASP A 238 -8.99 26.53 49.04
N PRO A 239 -10.20 26.86 48.54
CA PRO A 239 -11.20 27.59 49.29
C PRO A 239 -11.79 26.81 50.48
N LEU A 240 -11.61 25.49 50.52
CA LEU A 240 -12.05 24.63 51.63
C LEU A 240 -10.94 24.43 52.69
N GLN A 241 -9.70 24.80 52.38
CA GLN A 241 -8.58 24.77 53.33
C GLN A 241 -8.60 26.03 54.22
N LYS A 242 -9.33 25.97 55.34
CA LYS A 242 -9.54 27.13 56.23
C LYS A 242 -8.49 27.27 57.35
N HIS A 243 -7.61 26.28 57.53
CA HIS A 243 -6.72 26.17 58.70
C HIS A 243 -5.25 26.05 58.34
N ARG A 244 -4.75 26.95 57.47
CA ARG A 244 -3.39 26.85 56.89
C ARG A 244 -3.16 25.45 56.30
N GLN A 245 -1.93 25.08 56.00
CA GLN A 245 -1.59 23.74 55.55
C GLN A 245 -1.45 22.72 56.69
N SER A 246 -2.30 22.80 57.72
CA SER A 246 -2.42 21.73 58.73
C SER A 246 -3.01 20.46 58.11
N TYR A 247 -3.89 20.63 57.12
CA TYR A 247 -4.37 19.59 56.22
C TYR A 247 -4.38 20.12 54.79
N TYR A 248 -4.01 19.28 53.83
CA TYR A 248 -3.84 19.70 52.44
C TYR A 248 -3.80 18.51 51.48
N ARG A 249 -3.97 18.79 50.19
CA ARG A 249 -3.92 17.81 49.11
C ARG A 249 -2.64 17.97 48.30
N THR A 250 -2.04 16.85 47.91
CA THR A 250 -0.94 16.81 46.95
C THR A 250 -1.22 15.76 45.88
N ASP A 251 -1.16 16.16 44.62
CA ASP A 251 -1.26 15.24 43.48
C ASP A 251 0.12 15.04 42.85
N TYR A 252 0.50 13.78 42.61
CA TYR A 252 1.73 13.40 41.90
C TYR A 252 1.38 12.39 40.80
N GLY A 253 1.23 12.88 39.56
CA GLY A 253 0.71 12.09 38.44
C GLY A 253 -0.66 11.48 38.77
N PRO A 254 -0.81 10.13 38.75
CA PRO A 254 -2.07 9.45 39.07
C PRO A 254 -2.36 9.39 40.58
N ILE A 255 -1.40 9.73 41.45
CA ILE A 255 -1.50 9.60 42.90
C ILE A 255 -2.08 10.87 43.50
N THR A 256 -2.99 10.71 44.45
CA THR A 256 -3.42 11.77 45.37
C THR A 256 -3.06 11.37 46.79
N ILE A 257 -2.32 12.25 47.49
CA ILE A 257 -2.07 12.17 48.93
C ILE A 257 -2.93 13.23 49.62
N LEU A 258 -3.82 12.81 50.51
CA LEU A 258 -4.56 13.70 51.41
C LEU A 258 -3.90 13.68 52.78
N THR A 259 -3.32 14.81 53.17
CA THR A 259 -2.66 14.98 54.47
C THR A 259 -3.65 15.59 55.46
N LEU A 260 -3.83 14.95 56.61
CA LEU A 260 -4.73 15.43 57.68
C LEU A 260 -3.96 15.79 58.95
N ASP A 261 -4.51 16.75 59.70
CA ASP A 261 -4.13 17.00 61.07
C ASP A 261 -4.87 16.03 61.99
N SER A 262 -4.09 15.23 62.71
CA SER A 262 -4.61 14.25 63.67
C SER A 262 -4.58 14.73 65.10
N SER A 263 -4.18 15.98 65.38
CA SER A 263 -3.77 16.41 66.74
C SER A 263 -4.91 16.96 67.61
N ASN A 264 -6.15 16.93 67.14
CA ASN A 264 -7.30 17.46 67.86
C ASN A 264 -8.60 16.84 67.36
N GLY A 265 -9.44 16.38 68.27
CA GLY A 265 -10.81 16.05 67.94
C GLY A 265 -11.82 16.67 68.90
N THR A 266 -13.08 16.69 68.47
CA THR A 266 -14.13 17.49 69.11
C THR A 266 -15.33 16.62 69.49
N PRO A 267 -15.84 16.71 70.75
CA PRO A 267 -15.34 17.53 71.86
C PRO A 267 -13.95 17.09 72.37
N ASP A 268 -13.24 17.99 73.05
CA ASP A 268 -11.97 17.65 73.72
C ASP A 268 -12.25 16.63 74.84
N GLU A 269 -11.45 15.56 74.91
CA GLU A 269 -11.56 14.50 75.93
C GLU A 269 -10.21 14.22 76.59
N ARG A 270 -10.23 13.97 77.90
CA ARG A 270 -9.02 13.64 78.69
C ARG A 270 -9.22 12.32 79.42
N ARG A 271 -8.12 11.64 79.78
CA ARG A 271 -8.20 10.41 80.61
C ARG A 271 -8.87 10.66 81.97
N SER A 272 -8.76 11.88 82.49
CA SER A 272 -9.37 12.31 83.75
C SER A 272 -10.89 12.44 83.70
N ASP A 273 -11.49 12.52 82.50
CA ASP A 273 -12.93 12.68 82.34
C ASP A 273 -13.69 11.37 82.60
N TYR A 274 -12.97 10.24 82.63
CA TYR A 274 -13.51 8.92 82.92
C TYR A 274 -13.15 8.46 84.34
N SER A 275 -14.17 8.16 85.14
CA SER A 275 -13.99 7.51 86.44
C SER A 275 -13.44 6.09 86.32
N ASP A 276 -12.86 5.54 87.38
CA ASP A 276 -12.30 4.17 87.38
C ASP A 276 -13.32 3.08 87.02
N SER A 277 -14.61 3.32 87.27
CA SER A 277 -15.70 2.41 86.86
C SER A 277 -16.08 2.52 85.37
N GLN A 278 -15.73 3.63 84.72
CA GLN A 278 -15.94 3.85 83.29
C GLN A 278 -14.75 3.38 82.46
N LYS A 279 -13.58 3.17 83.09
CA LYS A 279 -12.38 2.74 82.39
C LYS A 279 -12.43 1.29 81.97
N ILE A 280 -12.05 1.03 80.72
CA ILE A 280 -11.92 -0.31 80.15
C ILE A 280 -10.61 -0.94 80.65
N LYS A 281 -10.62 -2.26 80.92
CA LYS A 281 -9.50 -2.99 81.53
C LYS A 281 -8.95 -4.16 80.71
N ASN A 282 -9.62 -4.51 79.62
CA ASN A 282 -9.30 -5.66 78.78
C ASN A 282 -9.41 -5.24 77.30
N GLN A 283 -9.50 -6.21 76.39
CA GLN A 283 -9.70 -6.01 74.95
C GLN A 283 -11.09 -5.46 74.56
N GLU A 284 -11.89 -5.04 75.54
CA GLU A 284 -13.20 -4.44 75.28
C GLU A 284 -13.00 -3.07 74.62
N TYR A 285 -13.98 -2.65 73.82
CA TYR A 285 -13.91 -1.39 73.08
C TYR A 285 -15.23 -0.65 73.24
N SER A 286 -15.28 0.38 74.09
CA SER A 286 -16.46 1.23 74.29
C SER A 286 -16.20 2.62 73.72
N GLY A 287 -16.41 2.73 72.41
CA GLY A 287 -16.23 3.96 71.63
C GLY A 287 -14.75 4.31 71.38
N PRO A 288 -14.43 4.95 70.24
CA PRO A 288 -13.05 5.31 69.91
C PRO A 288 -12.48 6.49 70.72
N GLY A 289 -13.32 7.18 71.50
CA GLY A 289 -13.05 8.54 71.99
C GLY A 289 -13.24 9.57 70.88
N THR A 290 -13.14 10.85 71.22
CA THR A 290 -13.26 11.96 70.26
C THR A 290 -11.99 12.75 70.09
N ASP A 291 -11.02 12.65 71.00
CA ASP A 291 -9.75 13.39 70.95
C ASP A 291 -8.53 12.47 71.00
N THR A 292 -7.52 12.79 70.20
CA THR A 292 -6.30 12.00 70.04
C THR A 292 -5.22 12.35 71.05
N GLN A 293 -5.35 13.45 71.78
CA GLN A 293 -4.41 13.88 72.80
C GLN A 293 -5.11 14.57 73.98
N GLU A 294 -4.49 14.62 75.16
CA GLU A 294 -5.08 15.25 76.35
C GLU A 294 -4.35 16.52 76.85
N ASN A 295 -3.36 17.02 76.09
CA ASN A 295 -2.39 18.00 76.56
C ASN A 295 -2.86 19.46 76.46
N PHE A 296 -3.68 19.79 75.47
CA PHE A 296 -4.29 21.11 75.31
C PHE A 296 -5.63 21.00 74.62
N THR A 297 -6.51 21.96 74.87
CA THR A 297 -7.82 22.06 74.19
C THR A 297 -7.77 23.01 73.00
N GLN A 298 -8.71 22.87 72.07
CA GLN A 298 -8.88 23.86 71.00
C GLN A 298 -9.16 25.27 71.56
N SER A 299 -9.85 25.37 72.70
CA SER A 299 -10.12 26.64 73.36
C SER A 299 -8.84 27.32 73.88
N GLU A 300 -7.95 26.55 74.52
CA GLU A 300 -6.64 27.04 75.00
C GLU A 300 -5.75 27.46 73.82
N TYR A 301 -5.73 26.67 72.75
CA TYR A 301 -4.99 26.97 71.53
C TYR A 301 -5.44 28.29 70.90
N ASN A 302 -6.75 28.48 70.73
CA ASN A 302 -7.33 29.69 70.15
C ASN A 302 -7.12 30.91 71.06
N ALA A 303 -7.22 30.73 72.39
CA ALA A 303 -6.97 31.80 73.36
C ALA A 303 -5.51 32.30 73.34
N ALA A 304 -4.58 31.42 72.96
CA ALA A 304 -3.18 31.76 72.74
C ALA A 304 -2.88 32.36 71.34
N GLY A 305 -3.92 32.55 70.51
CA GLY A 305 -3.82 33.16 69.18
C GLY A 305 -3.60 32.19 68.02
N GLY A 306 -3.68 30.88 68.26
CA GLY A 306 -3.66 29.88 67.19
C GLY A 306 -4.95 29.89 66.36
N THR A 307 -4.86 29.57 65.07
CA THR A 307 -6.00 29.65 64.13
C THR A 307 -6.10 28.45 63.17
N ASP A 308 -5.14 27.54 63.22
CA ASP A 308 -4.89 26.49 62.24
C ASP A 308 -5.18 25.09 62.78
N LEU A 309 -5.83 24.98 63.95
CA LEU A 309 -6.26 23.71 64.53
C LEU A 309 -7.71 23.43 64.16
N SER A 310 -7.98 22.25 63.61
CA SER A 310 -9.32 21.78 63.25
C SER A 310 -9.58 20.40 63.83
N GLY A 311 -10.84 20.08 64.13
CA GLY A 311 -11.23 18.71 64.47
C GLY A 311 -11.26 17.82 63.23
N PHE A 312 -11.19 16.51 63.40
CA PHE A 312 -11.33 15.53 62.30
C PHE A 312 -12.72 14.86 62.26
N GLY A 313 -13.63 15.16 63.18
CA GLY A 313 -14.96 14.55 63.22
C GLY A 313 -15.98 15.17 62.23
N PRO A 314 -17.13 14.52 61.98
CA PRO A 314 -18.17 15.05 61.12
C PRO A 314 -18.61 16.48 61.47
N GLY A 315 -18.75 17.34 60.46
CA GLY A 315 -19.16 18.74 60.60
C GLY A 315 -18.04 19.72 60.96
N THR A 316 -16.79 19.25 61.03
CA THR A 316 -15.60 20.11 61.16
C THR A 316 -15.09 20.55 59.78
N ASP A 317 -14.36 21.66 59.73
CA ASP A 317 -13.81 22.19 58.47
C ASP A 317 -12.89 21.18 57.76
N GLN A 318 -12.07 20.42 58.50
CA GLN A 318 -11.23 19.37 57.93
C GLN A 318 -12.02 18.18 57.38
N TYR A 319 -13.10 17.76 58.05
CA TYR A 319 -13.93 16.64 57.58
C TYR A 319 -14.67 17.00 56.29
N GLU A 320 -15.26 18.20 56.22
CA GLU A 320 -15.91 18.70 55.01
C GLU A 320 -14.92 18.83 53.84
N TRP A 321 -13.70 19.33 54.12
CA TRP A 321 -12.61 19.40 53.14
C TRP A 321 -12.19 18.01 52.64
N LEU A 322 -12.06 17.04 53.55
CA LEU A 322 -11.65 15.68 53.23
C LEU A 322 -12.67 14.99 52.33
N GLU A 323 -13.96 15.02 52.70
CA GLU A 323 -15.03 14.42 51.90
C GLU A 323 -15.06 15.00 50.48
N ALA A 324 -14.96 16.34 50.36
CA ALA A 324 -14.92 16.99 49.06
C ALA A 324 -13.71 16.53 48.21
N ASN A 325 -12.53 16.43 48.81
CA ASN A 325 -11.32 16.04 48.10
C ASN A 325 -11.28 14.55 47.75
N LEU A 326 -11.79 13.68 48.62
CA LEU A 326 -11.98 12.26 48.33
C LEU A 326 -12.91 12.06 47.15
N LYS A 327 -14.05 12.75 47.15
CA LYS A 327 -14.99 12.74 46.03
C LYS A 327 -14.33 13.20 44.73
N MET A 328 -13.64 14.34 44.75
CA MET A 328 -12.93 14.85 43.57
C MET A 328 -11.86 13.88 43.06
N ALA A 329 -11.09 13.26 43.95
CA ALA A 329 -10.05 12.30 43.58
C ALA A 329 -10.66 11.03 42.98
N LYS A 330 -11.76 10.52 43.56
CA LYS A 330 -12.51 9.37 43.03
C LYS A 330 -13.11 9.65 41.65
N GLU A 331 -13.76 10.80 41.48
CA GLU A 331 -14.33 11.23 40.19
C GLU A 331 -13.23 11.37 39.11
N ALA A 332 -12.04 11.82 39.52
CA ALA A 332 -10.85 11.91 38.67
C ALA A 332 -10.09 10.57 38.50
N LYS A 333 -10.60 9.46 39.07
CA LYS A 333 -9.97 8.12 39.05
C LYS A 333 -8.51 8.11 39.54
N LYS A 334 -8.22 8.90 40.58
CA LYS A 334 -6.91 8.95 41.21
C LYS A 334 -6.68 7.72 42.09
N LEU A 335 -5.40 7.38 42.29
CA LEU A 335 -4.95 6.43 43.29
C LEU A 335 -4.83 7.16 44.63
N ILE A 336 -5.77 6.92 45.53
CA ILE A 336 -5.93 7.73 46.74
C ILE A 336 -5.18 7.10 47.91
N PHE A 337 -4.29 7.88 48.51
CA PHE A 337 -3.65 7.58 49.78
C PHE A 337 -3.95 8.72 50.76
N VAL A 338 -3.98 8.38 52.03
CA VAL A 338 -4.17 9.34 53.12
C VAL A 338 -2.95 9.25 54.04
N GLN A 339 -2.53 10.37 54.61
CA GLN A 339 -1.56 10.37 55.70
C GLN A 339 -2.03 11.24 56.87
N PHE A 340 -1.66 10.82 58.06
CA PHE A 340 -1.75 11.60 59.30
C PHE A 340 -1.00 10.86 60.41
N HIS A 341 -0.71 11.53 61.52
CA HIS A 341 0.23 10.98 62.49
C HIS A 341 -0.30 9.84 63.37
N HIS A 342 -1.39 10.03 64.12
CA HIS A 342 -1.84 9.02 65.08
C HIS A 342 -2.54 7.83 64.38
N VAL A 343 -2.03 6.60 64.52
CA VAL A 343 -2.60 5.42 63.86
C VAL A 343 -3.91 4.91 64.52
N PRO A 344 -5.05 4.80 63.80
CA PRO A 344 -6.34 4.39 64.40
C PRO A 344 -6.46 2.90 64.71
N TYR A 345 -5.75 2.08 63.95
CA TYR A 345 -5.76 0.63 64.02
C TYR A 345 -4.33 0.12 64.26
N GLY A 346 -3.68 0.63 65.29
CA GLY A 346 -2.34 0.22 65.73
C GLY A 346 -2.37 -0.68 66.96
N SER A 347 -1.36 -1.53 67.10
CA SER A 347 -1.15 -2.48 68.21
C SER A 347 -0.13 -1.98 69.25
N GLY A 348 0.40 -0.77 69.07
CA GLY A 348 1.48 -0.21 69.89
C GLY A 348 1.03 0.44 71.18
N GLU A 349 1.96 1.18 71.77
CA GLU A 349 1.76 1.75 73.11
C GLU A 349 0.60 2.77 73.14
N HIS A 350 0.27 3.37 72.00
CA HIS A 350 -0.70 4.43 71.82
C HIS A 350 -1.98 3.97 71.09
N GLY A 351 -2.20 2.67 70.83
CA GLY A 351 -3.40 2.24 70.10
C GLY A 351 -4.65 1.96 70.95
N VAL A 352 -4.64 2.17 72.27
CA VAL A 352 -5.83 2.02 73.14
C VAL A 352 -6.57 3.35 73.32
N PRO A 353 -7.92 3.34 73.45
CA PRO A 353 -8.71 4.58 73.56
C PRO A 353 -8.49 5.33 74.88
N MET A 354 -8.88 6.61 74.91
CA MET A 354 -8.72 7.52 76.06
C MET A 354 -9.32 6.98 77.37
N ASN A 355 -10.39 6.21 77.28
CA ASN A 355 -11.06 5.58 78.42
C ASN A 355 -10.47 4.22 78.83
N HIS A 356 -9.38 3.75 78.24
CA HIS A 356 -8.71 2.51 78.66
C HIS A 356 -7.75 2.75 79.84
N GLU A 357 -7.65 1.82 80.79
CA GLU A 357 -6.81 1.99 81.99
C GLU A 357 -5.31 2.06 81.69
N LEU A 358 -4.89 1.43 80.58
CA LEU A 358 -3.53 1.49 80.02
C LEU A 358 -3.34 2.62 78.99
N SER A 359 -4.29 3.56 78.85
CA SER A 359 -4.14 4.67 77.90
C SER A 359 -3.02 5.62 78.30
N THR A 360 -2.22 6.02 77.33
CA THR A 360 -1.19 7.07 77.46
C THR A 360 -1.77 8.48 77.38
N GLY A 361 -3.03 8.60 76.91
CA GLY A 361 -3.67 9.89 76.65
C GLY A 361 -3.35 10.47 75.27
N GLN A 362 -2.76 9.66 74.38
CA GLN A 362 -2.37 10.04 73.02
C GLN A 362 -2.87 9.00 72.00
N GLY A 363 -4.13 8.59 72.11
CA GLY A 363 -4.66 7.44 71.37
C GLY A 363 -5.06 7.76 69.93
N GLY A 364 -4.68 6.94 68.95
CA GLY A 364 -5.12 7.14 67.56
C GLY A 364 -6.54 6.65 67.25
N THR A 365 -7.15 5.87 68.15
CA THR A 365 -8.50 5.29 67.97
C THR A 365 -9.62 6.25 67.56
N PRO A 366 -9.67 7.53 68.01
CA PRO A 366 -10.68 8.50 67.58
C PRO A 366 -10.77 8.67 66.06
N LEU A 367 -9.65 8.54 65.34
CA LEU A 367 -9.58 8.73 63.89
C LEU A 367 -10.32 7.63 63.11
N ARG A 368 -10.76 6.55 63.77
CA ARG A 368 -11.66 5.55 63.16
C ARG A 368 -12.96 6.17 62.63
N VAL A 369 -13.36 7.34 63.13
CA VAL A 369 -14.50 8.09 62.60
C VAL A 369 -14.35 8.45 61.12
N LEU A 370 -13.12 8.48 60.58
CA LEU A 370 -12.83 8.75 59.18
C LEU A 370 -12.92 7.51 58.29
N HIS A 371 -12.89 6.31 58.86
CA HIS A 371 -12.85 5.05 58.11
C HIS A 371 -14.00 4.90 57.10
N PRO A 372 -15.27 5.22 57.44
CA PRO A 372 -16.37 5.09 56.49
C PRO A 372 -16.18 5.92 55.22
N LEU A 373 -15.59 7.11 55.31
CA LEU A 373 -15.25 7.91 54.13
C LEU A 373 -14.14 7.25 53.31
N PHE A 374 -13.12 6.69 53.98
CA PHE A 374 -12.00 6.07 53.30
C PHE A 374 -12.43 4.84 52.49
N GLU A 375 -13.30 4.01 53.06
CA GLU A 375 -13.88 2.85 52.38
C GLU A 375 -14.82 3.30 51.24
N GLU A 376 -15.76 4.23 51.51
CA GLU A 376 -16.69 4.76 50.51
C GLU A 376 -15.96 5.30 49.28
N TYR A 377 -14.86 6.03 49.48
CA TYR A 377 -14.13 6.69 48.40
C TYR A 377 -12.96 5.89 47.83
N GLY A 378 -12.71 4.66 48.32
CA GLY A 378 -11.70 3.76 47.77
C GLY A 378 -10.25 4.17 48.08
N VAL A 379 -9.98 4.61 49.31
CA VAL A 379 -8.62 4.88 49.80
C VAL A 379 -7.84 3.57 49.86
N ILE A 380 -6.69 3.53 49.21
CA ILE A 380 -5.85 2.33 49.08
C ILE A 380 -5.14 2.04 50.41
N ALA A 381 -4.51 3.08 50.96
CA ALA A 381 -3.80 2.98 52.22
C ALA A 381 -3.78 4.30 52.99
N VAL A 382 -3.79 4.17 54.31
CA VAL A 382 -3.51 5.21 55.29
C VAL A 382 -2.11 5.01 55.83
N LEU A 383 -1.29 6.04 55.75
CA LEU A 383 0.11 6.06 56.19
C LEU A 383 0.21 6.89 57.47
N ALA A 384 0.60 6.26 58.57
CA ALA A 384 0.64 6.87 59.89
C ALA A 384 1.92 6.51 60.67
N GLY A 385 2.04 7.03 61.88
CA GLY A 385 3.17 6.81 62.79
C GLY A 385 2.72 6.68 64.24
N HIS A 386 3.46 7.33 65.15
CA HIS A 386 3.14 7.56 66.56
C HIS A 386 3.36 6.38 67.51
N ASP A 387 3.00 5.17 67.09
CA ASP A 387 3.09 3.97 67.92
C ASP A 387 4.54 3.46 68.09
N GLU A 388 5.48 4.10 67.37
CA GLU A 388 6.87 3.72 67.22
C GLU A 388 7.02 2.26 66.76
N LEU A 389 6.07 1.74 65.96
CA LEU A 389 6.02 0.39 65.43
C LEU A 389 6.15 0.37 63.90
N PHE A 390 6.38 -0.84 63.37
CA PHE A 390 6.15 -1.10 61.97
C PHE A 390 5.08 -2.18 61.87
N GLU A 391 3.89 -1.77 61.46
CA GLU A 391 2.68 -2.58 61.49
C GLU A 391 1.84 -2.37 60.23
N ARG A 392 1.09 -3.41 59.87
CA ARG A 392 0.02 -3.35 58.88
C ARG A 392 -1.26 -3.93 59.45
N SER A 393 -2.32 -3.14 59.37
CA SER A 393 -3.71 -3.55 59.61
C SER A 393 -4.52 -3.50 58.31
N PHE A 394 -5.61 -4.25 58.25
CA PHE A 394 -6.57 -4.20 57.13
C PHE A 394 -7.99 -4.15 57.70
N VAL A 395 -8.78 -3.19 57.22
CA VAL A 395 -10.14 -2.93 57.69
C VAL A 395 -11.08 -2.86 56.49
N ASP A 396 -12.09 -3.71 56.53
CA ASP A 396 -13.17 -3.88 55.56
C ASP A 396 -14.44 -4.07 56.42
N GLU A 397 -15.19 -2.98 56.64
CA GLU A 397 -16.32 -2.96 57.56
C GLU A 397 -17.59 -3.54 56.94
N ASP A 398 -17.75 -3.42 55.62
CA ASP A 398 -18.93 -3.94 54.90
C ASP A 398 -18.76 -5.39 54.39
N GLY A 399 -17.54 -5.90 54.39
CA GLY A 399 -17.21 -7.29 54.07
C GLY A 399 -17.25 -7.61 52.58
N ASP A 400 -17.15 -6.59 51.70
CA ASP A 400 -17.21 -6.78 50.25
C ASP A 400 -15.86 -7.24 49.65
N GLY A 401 -14.79 -7.27 50.45
CA GLY A 401 -13.43 -7.63 50.05
C GLY A 401 -12.55 -6.44 49.65
N SER A 402 -13.08 -5.22 49.68
CA SER A 402 -12.42 -3.95 49.35
C SER A 402 -12.31 -3.10 50.61
N GLY A 403 -11.15 -3.12 51.24
CA GLY A 403 -10.90 -2.37 52.47
C GLY A 403 -9.73 -1.41 52.36
N VAL A 404 -9.39 -0.80 53.51
CA VAL A 404 -8.29 0.15 53.64
C VAL A 404 -7.14 -0.48 54.42
N HIS A 405 -5.93 -0.39 53.87
CA HIS A 405 -4.72 -0.78 54.60
C HIS A 405 -4.23 0.36 55.49
N TYR A 406 -3.94 0.08 56.76
CA TYR A 406 -3.36 1.04 57.68
C TYR A 406 -1.93 0.61 57.97
N TYR A 407 -0.98 1.49 57.72
CA TYR A 407 0.42 1.28 58.07
C TYR A 407 0.84 2.23 59.17
N ASP A 408 1.42 1.68 60.23
CA ASP A 408 2.30 2.44 61.11
C ASP A 408 3.73 2.30 60.57
N VAL A 409 4.34 3.44 60.22
CA VAL A 409 5.71 3.55 59.71
C VAL A 409 6.63 4.32 60.67
N GLY A 410 6.29 4.35 61.97
CA GLY A 410 6.97 5.08 63.04
C GLY A 410 8.31 4.51 63.49
N VAL A 411 9.09 3.93 62.58
CA VAL A 411 10.42 3.35 62.88
C VAL A 411 11.53 4.08 62.12
N ALA A 412 11.36 5.37 61.82
CA ALA A 412 12.35 6.09 61.03
C ALA A 412 13.63 6.44 61.82
N GLY A 413 13.48 6.97 63.04
CA GLY A 413 14.58 7.58 63.79
C GLY A 413 14.46 7.60 65.31
N ASP A 414 13.27 7.85 65.89
CA ASP A 414 13.08 7.86 67.34
C ASP A 414 13.10 6.43 67.91
N GLY A 415 11.95 5.86 68.21
CA GLY A 415 11.85 4.72 69.10
C GLY A 415 11.69 3.36 68.42
N LEU A 416 11.94 2.31 69.20
CA LEU A 416 11.76 0.92 68.79
C LEU A 416 10.94 0.15 69.84
N ARG A 417 9.72 0.63 70.09
CA ARG A 417 8.73 -0.01 70.99
C ARG A 417 8.24 -1.39 70.54
N GLY A 418 7.38 -2.04 71.31
CA GLY A 418 6.77 -3.31 70.92
C GLY A 418 5.26 -3.19 70.84
N VAL A 419 4.61 -4.24 70.34
CA VAL A 419 3.17 -4.43 70.58
C VAL A 419 2.89 -4.29 72.08
N LYS A 420 1.83 -3.55 72.42
CA LYS A 420 1.51 -3.18 73.80
C LYS A 420 1.46 -4.41 74.70
N ARG A 421 2.23 -4.38 75.78
CA ARG A 421 2.29 -5.45 76.78
C ARG A 421 1.17 -5.31 77.81
N ASN A 422 0.74 -6.45 78.37
CA ASN A 422 -0.19 -6.45 79.50
C ASN A 422 0.55 -6.17 80.81
N TRP A 423 1.07 -4.95 80.95
CA TRP A 423 1.91 -4.50 82.07
C TRP A 423 1.29 -4.75 83.46
N LEU A 424 -0.04 -4.64 83.58
CA LEU A 424 -0.74 -4.81 84.85
C LEU A 424 -0.95 -6.28 85.24
N SER A 425 -1.12 -7.19 84.28
CA SER A 425 -1.40 -8.60 84.56
C SER A 425 -0.18 -9.49 84.35
N ASN A 426 0.41 -9.44 83.15
CA ASN A 426 1.58 -10.23 82.78
C ASN A 426 2.36 -9.53 81.64
N PRO A 427 3.50 -8.86 81.93
CA PRO A 427 4.29 -8.16 80.92
C PRO A 427 5.04 -9.11 79.97
N LEU A 428 4.94 -10.43 80.16
CA LEU A 428 5.37 -11.45 79.21
C LEU A 428 4.27 -11.83 78.20
N GLU A 429 3.13 -11.16 78.23
CA GLU A 429 2.03 -11.29 77.27
C GLU A 429 1.72 -9.95 76.59
N THR A 430 1.28 -10.02 75.33
CA THR A 430 0.73 -8.88 74.59
C THR A 430 -0.74 -8.66 74.97
N LEU A 431 -1.20 -7.40 74.90
CA LEU A 431 -2.60 -7.05 75.17
C LEU A 431 -3.54 -7.52 74.06
N ASN A 432 -3.07 -7.58 72.80
CA ASN A 432 -3.81 -8.05 71.61
C ASN A 432 -5.20 -7.39 71.42
N TYR A 433 -5.28 -6.07 71.58
CA TYR A 433 -6.55 -5.33 71.49
C TYR A 433 -6.93 -4.96 70.04
N ASN A 434 -5.97 -4.93 69.10
CA ASN A 434 -6.23 -4.63 67.70
C ASN A 434 -6.57 -5.90 66.91
N GLN A 435 -7.85 -6.12 66.63
CA GLN A 435 -8.34 -7.26 65.86
C GLN A 435 -8.06 -7.18 64.35
N TYR A 436 -7.68 -6.02 63.83
CA TYR A 436 -7.46 -5.77 62.40
C TYR A 436 -6.01 -6.01 61.96
N THR A 437 -5.12 -6.18 62.93
CA THR A 437 -3.70 -6.44 62.73
C THR A 437 -3.47 -7.62 61.80
N GLN A 438 -2.75 -7.39 60.71
CA GLN A 438 -2.29 -8.45 59.81
C GLN A 438 -0.85 -8.85 60.17
N TRP A 439 -0.01 -7.87 60.47
CA TRP A 439 1.41 -8.07 60.67
C TRP A 439 2.04 -6.96 61.53
N THR A 440 2.98 -7.32 62.40
CA THR A 440 3.87 -6.36 63.09
C THR A 440 5.31 -6.88 63.04
N ALA A 441 6.27 -5.98 62.88
CA ALA A 441 7.68 -6.34 62.73
C ALA A 441 8.21 -7.19 63.89
N ASP A 442 7.89 -6.81 65.13
CA ASP A 442 8.33 -7.50 66.33
C ASP A 442 7.65 -8.87 66.47
N GLN A 443 6.34 -9.00 66.25
CA GLN A 443 5.63 -10.28 66.48
C GLN A 443 5.75 -11.28 65.33
N LYS A 444 6.09 -10.83 64.12
CA LYS A 444 6.13 -11.68 62.92
C LYS A 444 7.51 -11.82 62.29
N SER A 445 8.54 -11.19 62.86
CA SER A 445 9.94 -11.35 62.47
C SER A 445 10.75 -11.85 63.65
N ASN A 446 10.67 -13.15 63.95
CA ASN A 446 11.36 -13.73 65.10
C ASN A 446 12.87 -13.51 65.01
N GLU A 447 13.48 -13.01 66.09
CA GLU A 447 14.92 -12.82 66.19
C GLU A 447 15.66 -14.17 66.11
N GLN A 448 16.61 -14.27 65.18
CA GLN A 448 17.49 -15.41 65.00
C GLN A 448 18.89 -15.07 65.53
N TRP A 449 19.30 -15.78 66.58
CA TRP A 449 20.56 -15.51 67.28
C TRP A 449 21.58 -16.63 67.07
N ASP A 450 22.81 -16.26 66.69
CA ASP A 450 23.99 -17.13 66.85
C ASP A 450 24.50 -17.02 68.28
N THR A 451 24.33 -18.09 69.05
CA THR A 451 24.79 -18.18 70.45
C THR A 451 26.00 -19.09 70.61
N SER A 452 26.64 -19.52 69.50
CA SER A 452 27.83 -20.39 69.54
C SER A 452 29.11 -19.67 69.99
N GLY A 453 29.10 -18.33 69.96
CA GLY A 453 30.21 -17.45 70.34
C GLY A 453 30.26 -17.03 71.81
N ALA A 454 31.23 -16.16 72.12
CA ALA A 454 31.36 -15.59 73.48
C ALA A 454 30.23 -14.60 73.81
N ASN A 455 29.71 -13.89 72.80
CA ASN A 455 28.55 -13.02 72.90
C ASN A 455 27.54 -13.40 71.80
N PRO A 456 26.23 -13.37 72.08
CA PRO A 456 25.20 -13.64 71.08
C PRO A 456 25.18 -12.58 69.99
N ILE A 457 25.05 -12.99 68.72
CA ILE A 457 24.92 -12.10 67.55
C ILE A 457 23.56 -12.32 66.88
N LEU A 458 22.87 -11.22 66.56
CA LEU A 458 21.66 -11.27 65.76
C LEU A 458 22.03 -11.53 64.28
N ILE A 459 21.49 -12.60 63.70
CA ILE A 459 21.72 -12.99 62.31
C ILE A 459 20.61 -12.43 61.42
N ASP A 460 19.37 -12.49 61.89
CA ASP A 460 18.18 -12.06 61.17
C ASP A 460 16.99 -11.85 62.11
N GLY A 461 15.93 -11.22 61.62
CA GLY A 461 14.71 -10.95 62.35
C GLY A 461 14.88 -9.94 63.50
N GLY A 462 13.80 -9.70 64.23
CA GLY A 462 13.68 -8.59 65.17
C GLY A 462 13.13 -7.34 64.50
N LYS A 463 12.82 -6.34 65.33
CA LYS A 463 12.41 -5.02 64.86
C LYS A 463 13.62 -4.09 64.72
N HIS A 464 13.60 -3.27 63.68
CA HIS A 464 14.69 -2.39 63.29
C HIS A 464 14.15 -1.07 62.75
N TYR A 465 14.98 -0.04 62.74
CA TYR A 465 14.69 1.19 62.00
C TYR A 465 14.47 0.88 60.51
N GLY A 466 13.59 1.65 59.86
CA GLY A 466 13.13 1.33 58.52
C GLY A 466 12.13 2.32 57.94
N HIS A 467 11.50 1.90 56.85
CA HIS A 467 10.50 2.68 56.13
C HIS A 467 9.63 1.76 55.29
N LEU A 468 8.50 2.26 54.82
CA LEU A 468 7.68 1.58 53.82
C LEU A 468 8.05 2.11 52.43
N GLU A 469 8.54 1.24 51.56
CA GLU A 469 8.76 1.57 50.14
C GLU A 469 7.52 1.17 49.34
N ILE A 470 6.95 2.11 48.58
CA ILE A 470 5.74 1.90 47.80
C ILE A 470 6.08 2.08 46.33
N ASN A 471 5.97 1.00 45.56
CA ASN A 471 6.30 0.94 44.15
C ASN A 471 5.04 0.76 43.31
N LEU A 472 4.69 1.75 42.51
CA LEU A 472 3.60 1.71 41.55
C LEU A 472 4.15 1.38 40.18
N LYS A 473 3.45 0.50 39.46
CA LYS A 473 3.71 0.17 38.07
C LYS A 473 2.40 0.05 37.31
N LYS A 474 2.30 0.75 36.17
CA LYS A 474 1.20 0.55 35.24
C LYS A 474 1.41 -0.78 34.52
N VAL A 475 0.43 -1.67 34.59
CA VAL A 475 0.48 -2.99 33.96
C VAL A 475 -0.80 -3.26 33.19
N LYS A 476 -0.68 -4.08 32.16
CA LYS A 476 -1.79 -4.47 31.28
C LYS A 476 -2.06 -5.96 31.44
N ASP A 477 -3.33 -6.31 31.60
CA ASP A 477 -3.83 -7.69 31.56
C ASP A 477 -5.08 -7.74 30.67
N GLY A 478 -4.95 -8.38 29.51
CA GLY A 478 -5.95 -8.28 28.44
C GLY A 478 -6.16 -6.84 27.95
N MET A 479 -7.41 -6.36 27.97
CA MET A 479 -7.78 -4.98 27.61
C MET A 479 -7.80 -4.02 28.81
N LYS A 480 -7.60 -4.54 30.02
CA LYS A 480 -7.63 -3.75 31.25
C LYS A 480 -6.23 -3.27 31.61
N THR A 481 -6.18 -2.03 32.08
CA THR A 481 -4.99 -1.43 32.65
C THR A 481 -5.15 -1.33 34.16
N PHE A 482 -4.09 -1.67 34.88
CA PHE A 482 -4.05 -1.67 36.33
C PHE A 482 -2.84 -0.87 36.83
N ALA A 483 -3.00 -0.24 37.98
CA ALA A 483 -1.88 0.12 38.82
C ALA A 483 -1.57 -1.07 39.73
N GLN A 484 -0.45 -1.74 39.47
CA GLN A 484 0.16 -2.64 40.43
C GLN A 484 0.86 -1.78 41.49
N ILE A 485 0.53 -2.00 42.76
CA ILE A 485 1.09 -1.26 43.89
C ILE A 485 1.74 -2.27 44.84
N ASP A 486 3.06 -2.23 44.93
CA ASP A 486 3.86 -3.08 45.79
C ASP A 486 4.26 -2.28 47.04
N PHE A 487 3.82 -2.73 48.21
CA PHE A 487 4.19 -2.22 49.52
C PHE A 487 5.28 -3.12 50.11
N ASP A 488 6.49 -2.62 50.19
CA ASP A 488 7.66 -3.32 50.68
C ASP A 488 8.07 -2.76 52.05
N PRO A 489 7.87 -3.49 53.16
CA PRO A 489 8.31 -3.05 54.48
C PRO A 489 9.82 -3.23 54.63
N ILE A 490 10.58 -2.14 54.55
CA ILE A 490 12.05 -2.13 54.52
C ILE A 490 12.61 -1.88 55.91
N TYR A 491 13.70 -2.57 56.25
CA TYR A 491 14.47 -2.26 57.45
C TYR A 491 15.97 -2.26 57.20
N ILE A 492 16.66 -1.46 58.00
CA ILE A 492 18.12 -1.38 58.03
C ILE A 492 18.68 -2.31 59.10
N PHE A 493 19.30 -3.39 58.65
CA PHE A 493 19.85 -4.43 59.52
C PHE A 493 21.36 -4.24 59.69
N PRO A 494 21.85 -3.88 60.89
CA PRO A 494 23.27 -3.80 61.13
C PRO A 494 23.86 -5.15 61.49
N VAL A 495 24.93 -5.49 60.80
CA VAL A 495 25.69 -6.71 61.01
C VAL A 495 26.84 -6.42 61.95
N LEU A 496 26.83 -7.05 63.13
CA LEU A 496 27.86 -6.93 64.16
C LEU A 496 28.77 -8.17 64.21
N ASP A 497 30.01 -8.01 64.67
CA ASP A 497 30.86 -9.13 65.08
C ASP A 497 30.62 -9.53 66.56
N GLN A 498 31.36 -10.53 67.07
CA GLN A 498 31.22 -11.01 68.46
C GLN A 498 31.69 -9.99 69.51
N ASN A 499 32.35 -8.91 69.10
CA ASN A 499 32.72 -7.80 69.96
C ASN A 499 31.72 -6.64 69.85
N TYR A 500 30.59 -6.83 69.17
CA TYR A 500 29.62 -5.78 68.85
C TYR A 500 30.24 -4.58 68.11
N VAL A 501 31.17 -4.85 67.20
CA VAL A 501 31.67 -3.85 66.25
C VAL A 501 30.84 -3.93 64.98
N LEU A 502 30.24 -2.81 64.58
CA LEU A 502 29.47 -2.69 63.35
C LEU A 502 30.36 -2.96 62.13
N GLN A 503 30.00 -3.97 61.34
CA GLN A 503 30.71 -4.37 60.12
C GLN A 503 30.12 -3.69 58.89
N ARG A 504 28.79 -3.67 58.80
CA ARG A 504 28.01 -3.06 57.70
C ARG A 504 26.53 -2.92 58.09
N ILE A 505 25.79 -2.19 57.28
CA ILE A 505 24.33 -2.09 57.34
C ILE A 505 23.76 -2.67 56.05
N GLU A 506 22.74 -3.52 56.16
CA GLU A 506 22.07 -4.17 55.04
C GLU A 506 20.63 -3.64 54.91
N ARG A 507 20.21 -3.34 53.69
CA ARG A 507 18.78 -3.15 53.37
C ARG A 507 18.12 -4.52 53.28
N ARG A 508 17.14 -4.79 54.13
CA ARG A 508 16.33 -6.02 54.11
C ARG A 508 14.86 -5.68 53.99
N VAL A 509 14.06 -6.66 53.58
CA VAL A 509 12.60 -6.55 53.46
C VAL A 509 12.00 -7.52 54.48
N TYR A 510 11.06 -7.06 55.29
CA TYR A 510 10.31 -7.96 56.16
C TYR A 510 9.45 -8.92 55.34
N ASN A 511 9.11 -10.07 55.91
CA ASN A 511 8.26 -11.06 55.25
C ASN A 511 6.76 -10.69 55.31
N ASP A 512 6.45 -9.48 54.86
CA ASP A 512 5.09 -8.96 54.68
C ASP A 512 4.93 -8.04 53.45
N PRO A 513 5.55 -8.35 52.29
CA PRO A 513 5.29 -7.57 51.09
C PRO A 513 3.82 -7.75 50.66
N LEU A 514 3.17 -6.66 50.28
CA LEU A 514 1.78 -6.68 49.80
C LEU A 514 1.72 -6.12 48.38
N ARG A 515 1.04 -6.83 47.48
CA ARG A 515 0.72 -6.36 46.13
C ARG A 515 -0.78 -6.13 46.00
N ILE A 516 -1.16 -4.93 45.59
CA ILE A 516 -2.53 -4.56 45.24
C ILE A 516 -2.61 -4.27 43.74
N MET A 517 -3.72 -4.67 43.12
CA MET A 517 -4.03 -4.34 41.73
C MET A 517 -5.25 -3.42 41.71
N VAL A 518 -5.05 -2.16 41.35
CA VAL A 518 -6.15 -1.19 41.21
C VAL A 518 -6.45 -1.00 39.73
N GLU A 519 -7.68 -1.27 39.31
CA GLU A 519 -8.09 -1.06 37.91
C GLU A 519 -8.11 0.44 37.58
N LEU A 520 -7.32 0.85 36.57
CA LEU A 520 -7.29 2.24 36.07
C LEU A 520 -8.36 2.46 35.00
N GLY A 521 -8.81 1.37 34.37
CA GLY A 521 -9.82 1.34 33.33
C GLY A 521 -9.41 0.42 32.18
N GLU A 522 -10.30 0.30 31.21
CA GLU A 522 -9.99 -0.36 29.95
C GLU A 522 -9.36 0.65 28.99
N GLU A 523 -8.34 0.21 28.26
CA GLU A 523 -7.72 1.04 27.23
C GLU A 523 -8.76 1.39 26.17
N ILE A 524 -8.93 2.69 25.91
CA ILE A 524 -9.74 3.17 24.80
C ILE A 524 -8.85 3.10 23.57
N ILE A 525 -9.13 2.16 22.68
CA ILE A 525 -8.48 2.11 21.37
C ILE A 525 -9.11 3.23 20.55
N GLU A 526 -8.35 4.29 20.26
CA GLU A 526 -8.78 5.37 19.38
C GLU A 526 -8.41 5.04 17.92
N PRO A 527 -9.32 5.22 16.96
CA PRO A 527 -9.00 5.11 15.54
C PRO A 527 -8.02 6.21 15.11
N VAL A 528 -6.89 5.79 14.53
CA VAL A 528 -5.90 6.70 13.94
C VAL A 528 -6.21 6.83 12.45
N PHE A 529 -6.89 7.91 12.08
CA PHE A 529 -7.30 8.16 10.70
C PHE A 529 -6.14 8.65 9.83
N LYS A 530 -6.05 8.14 8.60
CA LYS A 530 -5.22 8.73 7.54
C LYS A 530 -5.82 10.06 7.10
N ASP A 531 -4.97 11.00 6.68
CA ASP A 531 -5.45 12.25 6.07
C ASP A 531 -5.98 12.04 4.63
N GLU A 532 -5.41 11.06 3.91
CA GLU A 532 -5.86 10.68 2.56
C GLU A 532 -5.71 9.19 2.28
N ILE A 533 -6.56 8.66 1.40
CA ILE A 533 -6.45 7.30 0.83
C ILE A 533 -6.48 7.35 -0.70
N THR A 534 -5.89 6.34 -1.33
CA THR A 534 -5.97 6.13 -2.79
C THR A 534 -6.70 4.83 -3.07
N VAL A 535 -7.67 4.87 -3.98
CA VAL A 535 -8.50 3.73 -4.35
C VAL A 535 -8.46 3.55 -5.86
N GLU A 536 -8.24 2.32 -6.32
CA GLU A 536 -8.15 1.97 -7.74
C GLU A 536 -9.44 1.29 -8.17
N LEU A 537 -10.03 1.73 -9.29
CA LEU A 537 -11.25 1.14 -9.85
C LEU A 537 -10.96 -0.21 -10.52
N ASP A 538 -11.89 -1.16 -10.37
CA ASP A 538 -11.87 -2.48 -10.99
C ASP A 538 -12.35 -2.48 -12.46
N GLU A 539 -12.43 -3.65 -13.08
CA GLU A 539 -12.87 -3.84 -14.47
C GLU A 539 -14.32 -3.38 -14.71
N GLU A 540 -15.14 -3.29 -13.66
CA GLU A 540 -16.50 -2.76 -13.69
C GLU A 540 -16.58 -1.24 -13.41
N GLY A 541 -15.44 -0.58 -13.17
CA GLY A 541 -15.37 0.86 -12.89
C GLY A 541 -15.81 1.19 -11.46
N LYS A 542 -15.65 0.24 -10.53
CA LYS A 542 -16.05 0.36 -9.13
C LYS A 542 -14.88 0.11 -8.20
N ALA A 543 -14.99 0.64 -7.00
CA ALA A 543 -14.15 0.21 -5.88
C ALA A 543 -14.91 0.38 -4.58
N VAL A 544 -14.78 -0.59 -3.68
CA VAL A 544 -15.42 -0.55 -2.37
C VAL A 544 -14.34 -0.47 -1.31
N THR A 545 -14.48 0.52 -0.43
CA THR A 545 -13.61 0.67 0.73
C THR A 545 -14.27 0.10 1.98
N THR A 546 -13.42 -0.22 2.95
CA THR A 546 -13.77 -0.66 4.29
C THR A 546 -13.12 0.26 5.30
N ILE A 547 -13.53 0.23 6.56
CA ILE A 547 -12.94 1.07 7.60
C ILE A 547 -11.41 0.91 7.71
N SER A 548 -10.87 -0.30 7.49
CA SER A 548 -9.42 -0.54 7.53
C SER A 548 -8.64 0.26 6.48
N ASP A 549 -9.26 0.65 5.37
CA ASP A 549 -8.58 1.47 4.36
C ASP A 549 -8.29 2.88 4.90
N TYR A 550 -9.17 3.42 5.74
CA TYR A 550 -9.12 4.79 6.28
C TYR A 550 -8.23 4.92 7.53
N LEU A 551 -7.79 3.81 8.13
CA LEU A 551 -7.05 3.81 9.40
C LEU A 551 -5.58 3.38 9.23
N GLU A 552 -4.73 3.85 10.14
CA GLU A 552 -3.35 3.40 10.32
C GLU A 552 -3.24 2.22 11.31
N ASN A 553 -4.17 2.13 12.26
CA ASN A 553 -4.26 1.04 13.24
C ASN A 553 -5.32 -0.02 12.88
N GLU A 554 -5.24 -1.17 13.55
CA GLU A 554 -6.22 -2.24 13.40
C GLU A 554 -7.61 -1.83 13.91
N VAL A 555 -8.65 -2.40 13.29
CA VAL A 555 -10.05 -2.14 13.61
C VAL A 555 -10.44 -2.94 14.84
N SER A 556 -10.99 -2.27 15.87
CA SER A 556 -11.51 -2.95 17.06
C SER A 556 -12.83 -3.67 16.76
N GLU A 557 -13.07 -4.82 17.40
CA GLU A 557 -14.31 -5.60 17.23
C GLU A 557 -15.56 -4.88 17.76
N ASP A 558 -15.39 -3.92 18.68
CA ASP A 558 -16.48 -3.19 19.32
C ASP A 558 -16.80 -1.84 18.66
N TRP A 559 -16.18 -1.54 17.51
CA TRP A 559 -16.44 -0.32 16.76
C TRP A 559 -17.64 -0.45 15.81
N GLU A 560 -18.57 0.49 15.95
CA GLU A 560 -19.60 0.81 14.97
C GLU A 560 -19.12 1.95 14.06
N VAL A 561 -19.30 1.79 12.74
CA VAL A 561 -18.78 2.74 11.74
C VAL A 561 -19.92 3.31 10.90
N GLU A 562 -19.94 4.63 10.76
CA GLU A 562 -20.87 5.38 9.92
C GLU A 562 -20.09 6.23 8.91
N PHE A 563 -20.44 6.12 7.63
CA PHE A 563 -19.86 6.93 6.55
C PHE A 563 -20.87 7.99 6.10
N SER A 564 -20.43 9.23 5.87
CA SER A 564 -21.32 10.30 5.39
C SER A 564 -21.83 10.10 3.96
N ARG A 565 -21.13 9.27 3.17
CA ARG A 565 -21.54 8.81 1.84
C ARG A 565 -21.28 7.31 1.70
N SER A 566 -21.81 6.71 0.64
CA SER A 566 -21.49 5.32 0.29
C SER A 566 -19.97 5.09 0.23
N PRO A 567 -19.43 3.99 0.79
CA PRO A 567 -18.02 3.62 0.64
C PRO A 567 -17.70 2.97 -0.72
N GLU A 568 -18.68 2.91 -1.64
CA GLU A 568 -18.52 2.53 -3.04
C GLU A 568 -18.18 3.78 -3.88
N TYR A 569 -17.09 3.68 -4.65
CA TYR A 569 -16.58 4.69 -5.55
C TYR A 569 -16.74 4.22 -7.00
N THR A 570 -17.01 5.16 -7.89
CA THR A 570 -17.22 4.88 -9.31
C THR A 570 -16.44 5.86 -10.19
N CYS A 571 -16.49 5.68 -11.51
CA CYS A 571 -15.86 6.58 -12.48
C CYS A 571 -16.27 8.07 -12.34
N THR A 572 -17.40 8.39 -11.69
CA THR A 572 -17.76 9.80 -11.43
C THR A 572 -16.95 10.44 -10.30
N ASP A 573 -16.26 9.65 -9.48
CA ASP A 573 -15.51 10.10 -8.31
C ASP A 573 -14.02 10.38 -8.61
N ILE A 574 -13.56 10.20 -9.86
CA ILE A 574 -12.16 10.36 -10.30
C ILE A 574 -11.58 11.77 -10.02
N SER A 575 -12.42 12.81 -9.93
CA SER A 575 -11.96 14.15 -9.56
C SER A 575 -11.59 14.30 -8.07
N GLY A 576 -11.67 13.21 -7.30
CA GLY A 576 -11.46 13.19 -5.86
C GLY A 576 -12.74 13.53 -5.09
N THR A 577 -12.94 12.87 -3.95
CA THR A 577 -14.09 13.10 -3.07
C THR A 577 -13.67 13.06 -1.60
N GLU A 578 -14.49 13.63 -0.73
CA GLU A 578 -14.31 13.54 0.72
C GLU A 578 -15.32 12.54 1.30
N ASN A 579 -14.90 11.77 2.29
CA ASN A 579 -15.79 10.96 3.11
C ASN A 579 -15.56 11.31 4.57
N GLN A 580 -16.62 11.57 5.32
CA GLN A 580 -16.56 11.73 6.76
C GLN A 580 -16.87 10.38 7.41
N ILE A 581 -15.92 9.90 8.20
CA ILE A 581 -15.99 8.63 8.90
C ILE A 581 -16.25 8.96 10.36
N LYS A 582 -17.33 8.41 10.90
CA LYS A 582 -17.61 8.40 12.32
C LYS A 582 -17.44 6.98 12.84
N VAL A 583 -16.60 6.83 13.84
CA VAL A 583 -16.39 5.59 14.58
C VAL A 583 -16.95 5.79 15.98
N SER A 584 -17.78 4.86 16.44
CA SER A 584 -18.33 4.83 17.78
C SER A 584 -17.95 3.50 18.42
N ASP A 585 -17.61 3.47 19.71
CA ASP A 585 -17.39 2.21 20.42
C ASP A 585 -18.58 1.83 21.31
N SER A 586 -18.56 0.58 21.81
CA SER A 586 -19.57 0.05 22.73
C SER A 586 -19.68 0.82 24.06
N LYS A 587 -18.70 1.69 24.35
CA LYS A 587 -18.57 2.48 25.59
C LYS A 587 -19.09 3.91 25.42
N GLY A 588 -19.53 4.28 24.21
CA GLY A 588 -20.09 5.59 23.90
C GLY A 588 -19.06 6.65 23.48
N ASN A 589 -17.79 6.28 23.26
CA ASN A 589 -16.82 7.17 22.65
C ASN A 589 -17.13 7.37 21.16
N ASN A 590 -16.82 8.55 20.63
CA ASN A 590 -17.14 8.91 19.26
C ASN A 590 -15.97 9.71 18.65
N TRP A 591 -15.45 9.23 17.52
CA TRP A 591 -14.40 9.89 16.74
C TRP A 591 -14.90 10.19 15.35
N VAL A 592 -14.62 11.41 14.86
CA VAL A 592 -15.08 11.87 13.54
C VAL A 592 -13.93 12.49 12.80
N LYS A 593 -13.68 12.04 11.56
CA LYS A 593 -12.68 12.62 10.67
C LYS A 593 -13.19 12.69 9.23
N VAL A 594 -12.85 13.77 8.53
CA VAL A 594 -13.00 13.88 7.08
C VAL A 594 -11.70 13.39 6.44
N VAL A 595 -11.78 12.39 5.57
CA VAL A 595 -10.65 11.80 4.84
C VAL A 595 -10.81 12.07 3.35
N LEU A 596 -9.73 12.51 2.70
CA LEU A 596 -9.69 12.73 1.26
C LEU A 596 -9.50 11.39 0.52
N VAL A 597 -10.34 11.10 -0.47
CA VAL A 597 -10.25 9.88 -1.28
C VAL A 597 -9.86 10.23 -2.72
N LYS A 598 -8.65 9.80 -3.11
CA LYS A 598 -8.15 9.88 -4.49
C LYS A 598 -8.56 8.62 -5.23
N VAL A 599 -9.55 8.74 -6.11
CA VAL A 599 -10.01 7.63 -6.96
C VAL A 599 -9.22 7.67 -8.26
N LEU A 600 -8.58 6.55 -8.60
CA LEU A 600 -7.78 6.39 -9.80
C LEU A 600 -8.37 5.29 -10.66
N ASP A 601 -8.42 5.54 -11.96
CA ASP A 601 -8.59 4.51 -12.96
C ASP A 601 -7.28 4.36 -13.73
N LYS A 602 -6.73 3.14 -13.67
CA LYS A 602 -5.44 2.76 -14.25
C LYS A 602 -5.59 1.72 -15.36
N ILE A 603 -6.83 1.33 -15.68
CA ILE A 603 -7.10 0.28 -16.65
C ILE A 603 -7.15 0.96 -18.03
N PRO A 604 -6.24 0.61 -18.96
CA PRO A 604 -6.29 1.18 -20.30
C PRO A 604 -7.45 0.59 -21.13
N PRO A 605 -7.99 1.33 -22.11
CA PRO A 605 -9.06 0.84 -22.97
C PRO A 605 -8.75 -0.51 -23.63
N LEU A 606 -9.72 -1.40 -23.71
CA LEU A 606 -9.61 -2.63 -24.48
C LEU A 606 -9.81 -2.34 -25.97
N LEU A 607 -8.87 -2.78 -26.80
CA LEU A 607 -8.97 -2.74 -28.26
C LEU A 607 -8.75 -4.13 -28.85
N THR A 608 -9.78 -4.70 -29.49
CA THR A 608 -9.67 -5.98 -30.21
C THR A 608 -9.61 -5.68 -31.72
N PRO A 609 -8.41 -5.63 -32.33
CA PRO A 609 -8.27 -5.33 -33.76
C PRO A 609 -8.90 -6.42 -34.62
N LYS A 610 -9.55 -5.98 -35.70
CA LYS A 610 -10.14 -6.83 -36.73
C LYS A 610 -9.66 -6.39 -38.10
N ASN A 611 -9.09 -7.33 -38.85
CA ASN A 611 -8.73 -7.08 -40.24
C ASN A 611 -9.98 -6.83 -41.08
N ALA A 612 -9.89 -5.88 -42.00
CA ALA A 612 -10.99 -5.52 -42.89
C ALA A 612 -10.60 -5.75 -44.36
N SER A 613 -11.55 -6.27 -45.12
CA SER A 613 -11.44 -6.38 -46.57
C SER A 613 -12.40 -5.37 -47.18
N LEU A 614 -11.86 -4.34 -47.83
CA LEU A 614 -12.63 -3.28 -48.47
C LEU A 614 -12.74 -3.55 -49.96
N GLU A 615 -13.94 -3.36 -50.51
CA GLU A 615 -14.14 -3.34 -51.95
C GLU A 615 -14.10 -1.89 -52.44
N LEU A 616 -13.06 -1.54 -53.21
CA LEU A 616 -12.94 -0.23 -53.82
C LEU A 616 -13.54 -0.29 -55.23
N ASP A 617 -14.67 0.40 -55.37
CA ASP A 617 -15.34 0.65 -56.64
C ASP A 617 -14.45 1.55 -57.52
N VAL A 618 -13.91 0.96 -58.57
CA VAL A 618 -12.95 1.61 -59.47
C VAL A 618 -13.54 2.81 -60.20
N THR A 619 -14.87 2.96 -60.24
CA THR A 619 -15.52 4.15 -60.83
C THR A 619 -15.47 5.37 -59.90
N LYS A 620 -15.38 5.16 -58.58
CA LYS A 620 -15.35 6.23 -57.55
C LYS A 620 -13.94 6.58 -57.07
N GLY A 621 -13.02 5.62 -57.15
CA GLY A 621 -11.59 5.83 -56.87
C GLY A 621 -11.20 5.98 -55.39
N VAL A 622 -12.16 5.94 -54.46
CA VAL A 622 -11.94 6.11 -53.02
C VAL A 622 -12.91 5.29 -52.18
N VAL A 623 -12.43 4.77 -51.04
CA VAL A 623 -13.25 4.20 -49.96
C VAL A 623 -12.73 4.71 -48.61
N GLU A 624 -13.62 5.11 -47.71
CA GLU A 624 -13.28 5.60 -46.38
C GLU A 624 -13.77 4.62 -45.30
N ILE A 625 -13.04 4.56 -44.19
CA ILE A 625 -13.38 3.73 -43.03
C ILE A 625 -13.45 4.58 -41.76
N SER A 626 -14.20 4.08 -40.79
CA SER A 626 -14.18 4.56 -39.41
C SER A 626 -13.42 3.56 -38.53
N PRO A 627 -12.98 3.93 -37.30
CA PRO A 627 -12.31 3.00 -36.39
C PRO A 627 -13.09 1.70 -36.15
N GLU A 628 -14.43 1.77 -36.08
CA GLU A 628 -15.31 0.62 -35.86
C GLU A 628 -15.28 -0.39 -37.02
N THR A 629 -14.83 0.04 -38.21
CA THR A 629 -14.69 -0.86 -39.37
C THR A 629 -13.59 -1.91 -39.14
N ILE A 630 -12.58 -1.57 -38.32
CA ILE A 630 -11.37 -2.36 -38.10
C ILE A 630 -11.19 -2.80 -36.64
N LEU A 631 -12.26 -2.75 -35.86
CA LEU A 631 -12.33 -3.22 -34.48
C LEU A 631 -13.45 -4.26 -34.35
N ALA A 632 -13.18 -5.37 -33.68
CA ALA A 632 -14.21 -6.34 -33.32
C ALA A 632 -14.97 -5.92 -32.06
N GLU A 633 -14.23 -5.34 -31.11
CA GLU A 633 -14.72 -4.90 -29.81
C GLU A 633 -13.82 -3.79 -29.31
N PHE A 634 -14.41 -2.79 -28.65
CA PHE A 634 -13.69 -1.74 -27.95
C PHE A 634 -14.53 -1.27 -26.76
N GLY A 635 -13.86 -0.94 -25.66
CA GLY A 635 -14.53 -0.53 -24.44
C GLY A 635 -13.52 -0.18 -23.35
N ASP A 636 -14.03 0.41 -22.29
CA ASP A 636 -13.26 0.81 -21.12
C ASP A 636 -14.20 0.86 -19.92
N ASN A 637 -13.70 0.54 -18.72
CA ASN A 637 -14.47 0.52 -17.48
C ASN A 637 -14.99 1.93 -17.11
N CYS A 638 -14.26 2.99 -17.47
CA CYS A 638 -14.64 4.38 -17.26
C CYS A 638 -14.90 5.17 -18.56
N GLY A 639 -15.02 4.43 -19.67
CA GLY A 639 -15.43 4.96 -20.96
C GLY A 639 -14.30 5.64 -21.73
N ILE A 640 -14.34 5.48 -23.06
CA ILE A 640 -13.32 6.00 -23.97
C ILE A 640 -13.59 7.47 -24.26
N LYS A 641 -12.57 8.31 -24.06
CA LYS A 641 -12.59 9.75 -24.36
C LYS A 641 -12.29 10.03 -25.84
N SER A 642 -11.38 9.29 -26.44
CA SER A 642 -11.07 9.43 -27.88
C SER A 642 -10.64 8.12 -28.53
N LEU A 643 -11.08 7.92 -29.78
CA LEU A 643 -10.72 6.78 -30.61
C LEU A 643 -10.30 7.29 -31.99
N THR A 644 -9.07 7.01 -32.39
CA THR A 644 -8.46 7.58 -33.61
C THR A 644 -7.73 6.52 -34.43
N ILE A 645 -7.64 6.76 -35.75
CA ILE A 645 -6.89 5.92 -36.69
C ILE A 645 -5.94 6.78 -37.53
N ASN A 646 -4.78 6.22 -37.89
CA ASN A 646 -3.75 6.96 -38.65
C ASN A 646 -4.05 7.11 -40.16
N LYS A 647 -4.94 6.27 -40.72
CA LYS A 647 -5.38 6.33 -42.12
C LYS A 647 -6.84 5.90 -42.22
N ASN A 648 -7.71 6.80 -42.70
CA ASN A 648 -9.15 6.56 -42.84
C ASN A 648 -9.64 6.55 -44.30
N LYS A 649 -8.74 6.77 -45.27
CA LYS A 649 -9.07 6.96 -46.69
C LYS A 649 -8.14 6.13 -47.57
N PHE A 650 -8.73 5.32 -48.45
CA PHE A 650 -8.02 4.42 -49.36
C PHE A 650 -8.35 4.77 -50.81
N THR A 651 -7.35 4.68 -51.69
CA THR A 651 -7.45 5.12 -53.10
C THR A 651 -7.07 4.01 -54.07
N CYS A 652 -7.16 4.27 -55.38
CA CYS A 652 -6.73 3.32 -56.41
C CYS A 652 -5.29 2.80 -56.25
N GLU A 653 -4.40 3.56 -55.61
CA GLU A 653 -3.02 3.15 -55.35
C GLU A 653 -2.90 2.09 -54.24
N ASP A 654 -3.95 1.92 -53.43
CA ASP A 654 -4.01 1.00 -52.31
C ASP A 654 -4.53 -0.40 -52.71
N ILE A 655 -5.08 -0.55 -53.93
CA ILE A 655 -5.61 -1.82 -54.45
C ILE A 655 -4.52 -2.91 -54.45
N GLY A 656 -4.85 -4.08 -53.92
CA GLY A 656 -3.95 -5.24 -53.87
C GLY A 656 -2.84 -5.13 -52.81
N LYS A 657 -2.85 -4.08 -51.98
CA LYS A 657 -1.91 -3.92 -50.86
C LYS A 657 -2.56 -4.31 -49.55
N GLU A 658 -1.73 -4.83 -48.64
CA GLU A 658 -2.04 -4.97 -47.22
C GLU A 658 -1.53 -3.74 -46.50
N ILE A 659 -2.43 -2.97 -45.88
CA ILE A 659 -2.10 -1.69 -45.25
C ILE A 659 -2.36 -1.80 -43.75
N ALA A 660 -1.32 -1.60 -42.95
CA ALA A 660 -1.42 -1.52 -41.51
C ALA A 660 -2.03 -0.18 -41.09
N VAL A 661 -3.20 -0.23 -40.45
CA VAL A 661 -3.87 0.94 -39.85
C VAL A 661 -3.70 0.85 -38.34
N ALA A 662 -3.01 1.83 -37.77
CA ALA A 662 -2.83 1.95 -36.33
C ALA A 662 -4.05 2.64 -35.71
N ILE A 663 -4.57 2.05 -34.64
CA ILE A 663 -5.70 2.52 -33.84
C ILE A 663 -5.15 2.95 -32.49
N ARG A 664 -5.57 4.13 -32.01
CA ARG A 664 -5.24 4.63 -30.67
C ARG A 664 -6.52 5.02 -29.94
N ALA A 665 -6.72 4.47 -28.74
CA ALA A 665 -7.76 4.85 -27.81
C ALA A 665 -7.16 5.50 -26.55
N GLU A 666 -7.84 6.50 -26.02
CA GLU A 666 -7.54 7.15 -24.75
C GLU A 666 -8.83 7.29 -23.94
N ASP A 667 -8.81 6.93 -22.66
CA ASP A 667 -9.94 7.10 -21.74
C ASP A 667 -9.97 8.51 -21.09
N HIS A 668 -10.89 8.72 -20.15
CA HIS A 668 -11.02 9.99 -19.42
C HIS A 668 -9.92 10.19 -18.35
N SER A 669 -9.26 9.11 -17.93
CA SER A 669 -8.19 9.05 -16.93
C SER A 669 -6.79 9.26 -17.52
N GLY A 670 -6.68 9.23 -18.86
CA GLY A 670 -5.45 9.39 -19.62
C GLY A 670 -4.73 8.08 -19.93
N ASN A 671 -5.33 6.91 -19.65
CA ASN A 671 -4.74 5.63 -20.06
C ASN A 671 -4.93 5.43 -21.57
N VAL A 672 -3.97 4.74 -22.21
CA VAL A 672 -3.88 4.65 -23.65
C VAL A 672 -3.66 3.20 -24.09
N SER A 673 -4.38 2.79 -25.12
CA SER A 673 -4.17 1.53 -25.83
C SER A 673 -3.96 1.76 -27.32
N GLU A 674 -3.07 0.96 -27.91
CA GLU A 674 -2.79 0.97 -29.34
C GLU A 674 -2.95 -0.44 -29.92
N ALA A 675 -3.55 -0.51 -31.11
CA ALA A 675 -3.72 -1.76 -31.85
C ALA A 675 -3.46 -1.53 -33.34
N VAL A 676 -3.18 -2.60 -34.08
CA VAL A 676 -2.98 -2.53 -35.53
C VAL A 676 -3.88 -3.54 -36.21
N SER A 677 -4.64 -3.08 -37.20
CA SER A 677 -5.42 -3.93 -38.09
C SER A 677 -4.87 -3.86 -39.50
N ILE A 678 -4.94 -4.98 -40.22
CA ILE A 678 -4.59 -5.04 -41.64
C ILE A 678 -5.85 -4.79 -42.47
N VAL A 679 -5.77 -3.80 -43.36
CA VAL A 679 -6.80 -3.50 -44.34
C VAL A 679 -6.31 -3.94 -45.72
N THR A 680 -7.05 -4.84 -46.35
CA THR A 680 -6.82 -5.27 -47.73
C THR A 680 -7.85 -4.59 -48.63
N VAL A 681 -7.39 -3.92 -49.69
CA VAL A 681 -8.27 -3.25 -50.65
C VAL A 681 -8.38 -4.10 -51.91
N ASN A 682 -9.55 -4.67 -52.12
CA ASN A 682 -9.88 -5.45 -53.30
C ASN A 682 -10.49 -4.56 -54.37
N ARG A 683 -10.16 -4.88 -55.61
CA ARG A 683 -10.72 -4.21 -56.79
C ARG A 683 -12.16 -4.67 -56.99
N LEU A 684 -13.09 -3.73 -57.11
CA LEU A 684 -14.47 -4.01 -57.53
C LEU A 684 -14.79 -3.22 -58.79
N GLU A 685 -15.21 -3.93 -59.84
CA GLU A 685 -15.62 -3.37 -61.14
C GLU A 685 -16.85 -4.14 -61.61
N THR A 686 -18.04 -3.66 -61.26
CA THR A 686 -19.31 -4.40 -61.44
C THR A 686 -19.82 -4.39 -62.87
N GLU A 687 -19.52 -3.34 -63.66
CA GLU A 687 -19.88 -3.25 -65.08
C GLU A 687 -18.68 -2.72 -65.89
N PRO A 688 -17.85 -3.60 -66.48
CA PRO A 688 -16.67 -3.20 -67.24
C PRO A 688 -17.05 -2.52 -68.56
N VAL A 689 -16.11 -1.75 -69.13
CA VAL A 689 -16.28 -1.15 -70.46
C VAL A 689 -16.23 -2.26 -71.53
N GLY A 690 -17.31 -2.41 -72.29
CA GLY A 690 -17.41 -3.38 -73.37
C GLY A 690 -16.68 -2.91 -74.63
N LEU A 691 -16.02 -3.83 -75.31
CA LEU A 691 -15.39 -3.63 -76.62
C LEU A 691 -16.12 -4.46 -77.67
N ALA A 692 -16.63 -3.82 -78.72
CA ALA A 692 -17.32 -4.48 -79.83
C ALA A 692 -16.95 -3.82 -81.17
N GLY A 693 -17.22 -4.50 -82.29
CA GLY A 693 -16.93 -3.96 -83.62
C GLY A 693 -16.73 -5.03 -84.68
N SER A 694 -16.15 -4.65 -85.82
CA SER A 694 -15.80 -5.57 -86.90
C SER A 694 -14.65 -6.50 -86.48
N ASP A 695 -14.95 -7.79 -86.29
CA ASP A 695 -14.00 -8.83 -85.87
C ASP A 695 -13.43 -9.65 -87.05
N SER A 696 -14.02 -9.58 -88.24
CA SER A 696 -13.53 -10.23 -89.46
C SER A 696 -13.88 -9.43 -90.71
N PHE A 697 -12.90 -9.21 -91.60
CA PHE A 697 -13.08 -8.53 -92.90
C PHE A 697 -11.99 -8.92 -93.90
N CYS A 698 -12.16 -8.57 -95.18
CA CYS A 698 -11.22 -8.94 -96.25
C CYS A 698 -10.02 -8.00 -96.35
N ALA A 699 -8.88 -8.49 -96.84
CA ALA A 699 -7.67 -7.70 -97.04
C ALA A 699 -7.94 -6.49 -97.96
N GLY A 700 -7.65 -5.29 -97.47
CA GLY A 700 -7.94 -4.01 -98.14
C GLY A 700 -9.17 -3.28 -97.58
N GLU A 701 -10.03 -3.97 -96.82
CA GLU A 701 -11.12 -3.36 -96.07
C GLU A 701 -10.65 -2.86 -94.68
N LYS A 702 -11.50 -2.05 -94.03
CA LYS A 702 -11.26 -1.50 -92.71
C LYS A 702 -12.45 -1.81 -91.79
N GLY A 703 -12.16 -2.20 -90.56
CA GLY A 703 -13.13 -2.38 -89.49
C GLY A 703 -13.13 -1.19 -88.52
N VAL A 704 -14.19 -1.04 -87.74
CA VAL A 704 -14.23 -0.07 -86.62
C VAL A 704 -14.57 -0.83 -85.34
N LEU A 705 -13.77 -0.58 -84.30
CA LEU A 705 -14.01 -1.01 -82.93
C LEU A 705 -14.56 0.16 -82.11
N GLU A 706 -15.44 -0.11 -81.16
CA GLU A 706 -16.11 0.86 -80.31
C GLU A 706 -16.16 0.39 -78.85
N LEU A 707 -15.89 1.33 -77.93
CA LEU A 707 -15.99 1.13 -76.49
C LEU A 707 -17.31 1.67 -75.95
N THR A 708 -18.04 0.86 -75.18
CA THR A 708 -19.33 1.24 -74.58
C THR A 708 -19.33 1.03 -73.07
N SER A 709 -19.89 1.99 -72.32
CA SER A 709 -20.04 1.89 -70.87
C SER A 709 -21.16 2.79 -70.37
N PRO A 710 -21.87 2.41 -69.29
CA PRO A 710 -22.81 3.28 -68.59
C PRO A 710 -22.12 4.38 -67.77
N PHE A 711 -20.80 4.29 -67.54
CA PHE A 711 -20.04 5.28 -66.76
C PHE A 711 -19.19 6.19 -67.66
N ALA A 712 -18.86 7.39 -67.15
CA ALA A 712 -18.01 8.33 -67.86
C ALA A 712 -16.53 7.93 -67.74
N PHE A 713 -15.88 7.68 -68.89
CA PHE A 713 -14.46 7.32 -68.97
C PHE A 713 -13.73 8.08 -70.09
N GLU A 714 -12.42 8.21 -69.93
CA GLU A 714 -11.48 8.66 -70.96
C GLU A 714 -10.59 7.51 -71.43
N VAL A 715 -10.36 7.39 -72.73
CA VAL A 715 -9.45 6.37 -73.27
C VAL A 715 -8.03 6.91 -73.18
N VAL A 716 -7.17 6.18 -72.48
CA VAL A 716 -5.76 6.55 -72.30
C VAL A 716 -4.95 6.09 -73.51
N ARG A 717 -5.23 4.89 -74.02
CA ARG A 717 -4.55 4.30 -75.18
C ARG A 717 -5.25 3.05 -75.69
N TRP A 718 -5.02 2.72 -76.95
CA TRP A 718 -5.32 1.41 -77.53
C TRP A 718 -4.07 0.55 -77.63
N ARG A 719 -4.24 -0.77 -77.55
CA ARG A 719 -3.18 -1.76 -77.74
C ARG A 719 -3.58 -2.79 -78.78
N ARG A 720 -2.59 -3.27 -79.53
CA ARG A 720 -2.68 -4.45 -80.42
C ARG A 720 -1.60 -5.45 -80.02
N ASN A 721 -1.99 -6.69 -79.75
CA ASN A 721 -1.08 -7.76 -79.29
C ASN A 721 -0.21 -7.31 -78.09
N GLY A 722 -0.80 -6.55 -77.18
CA GLY A 722 -0.13 -5.99 -75.99
C GLY A 722 0.74 -4.73 -76.24
N VAL A 723 0.98 -4.34 -77.49
CA VAL A 723 1.77 -3.15 -77.84
C VAL A 723 0.86 -1.94 -78.06
N GLU A 724 1.23 -0.78 -77.53
CA GLU A 724 0.48 0.46 -77.69
C GLU A 724 0.41 0.91 -79.15
N ILE A 725 -0.77 1.36 -79.58
CA ILE A 725 -1.00 2.00 -80.88
C ILE A 725 -0.84 3.51 -80.69
N PRO A 726 0.25 4.14 -81.18
CA PRO A 726 0.57 5.51 -80.83
C PRO A 726 -0.51 6.51 -81.24
N GLY A 727 -0.87 7.41 -80.32
CA GLY A 727 -1.78 8.54 -80.57
C GLY A 727 -3.28 8.19 -80.62
N GLN A 728 -3.66 6.95 -80.36
CA GLN A 728 -5.06 6.52 -80.37
C GLN A 728 -5.69 6.62 -78.98
N THR A 729 -6.54 7.64 -78.78
CA THR A 729 -7.25 7.92 -77.52
C THR A 729 -8.76 8.13 -77.73
N GLY A 730 -9.28 7.78 -78.92
CA GLY A 730 -10.70 7.84 -79.23
C GLY A 730 -11.47 6.68 -78.59
N LYS A 731 -12.79 6.85 -78.40
CA LYS A 731 -13.69 5.75 -77.99
C LYS A 731 -13.95 4.75 -79.12
N THR A 732 -13.62 5.14 -80.36
CA THR A 732 -13.60 4.27 -81.53
C THR A 732 -12.18 4.12 -82.05
N LEU A 733 -11.88 2.98 -82.68
CA LEU A 733 -10.60 2.69 -83.34
C LEU A 733 -10.85 2.06 -84.71
N GLU A 734 -10.31 2.67 -85.76
CA GLU A 734 -10.30 2.07 -87.10
C GLU A 734 -9.16 1.04 -87.20
N VAL A 735 -9.48 -0.18 -87.62
CA VAL A 735 -8.55 -1.31 -87.69
C VAL A 735 -8.44 -1.84 -89.13
N SER A 736 -7.23 -2.23 -89.53
CA SER A 736 -6.93 -2.77 -90.87
C SER A 736 -5.94 -3.94 -90.84
N GLU A 737 -5.50 -4.34 -89.65
CA GLU A 737 -4.53 -5.40 -89.43
C GLU A 737 -5.10 -6.40 -88.45
N SER A 738 -4.70 -7.67 -88.59
CA SER A 738 -5.11 -8.71 -87.64
C SER A 738 -4.39 -8.57 -86.30
N GLY A 739 -5.06 -8.94 -85.22
CA GLY A 739 -4.48 -8.96 -83.89
C GLY A 739 -5.52 -8.88 -82.79
N ILE A 740 -5.06 -8.96 -81.55
CA ILE A 740 -5.88 -8.83 -80.35
C ILE A 740 -5.84 -7.37 -79.90
N TYR A 741 -7.01 -6.72 -79.92
CA TYR A 741 -7.17 -5.33 -79.54
C TYR A 741 -7.82 -5.20 -78.16
N HIS A 742 -7.33 -4.27 -77.35
CA HIS A 742 -8.00 -3.78 -76.15
C HIS A 742 -7.63 -2.32 -75.89
N ALA A 743 -8.41 -1.64 -75.07
CA ALA A 743 -8.16 -0.27 -74.67
C ALA A 743 -7.84 -0.18 -73.18
N VAL A 744 -6.88 0.70 -72.85
CA VAL A 744 -6.66 1.14 -71.47
C VAL A 744 -7.40 2.46 -71.31
N PHE A 745 -8.25 2.57 -70.30
CA PHE A 745 -9.08 3.74 -70.04
C PHE A 745 -9.09 4.09 -68.55
N ARG A 746 -9.57 5.29 -68.22
CA ARG A 746 -9.71 5.79 -66.85
C ARG A 746 -11.15 6.26 -66.64
N TYR A 747 -11.78 5.82 -65.55
CA TYR A 747 -13.06 6.39 -65.13
C TYR A 747 -12.86 7.82 -64.61
N THR A 748 -13.84 8.69 -64.84
CA THR A 748 -13.77 10.10 -64.40
C THR A 748 -13.78 10.15 -62.87
N GLY A 749 -12.66 10.51 -62.24
CA GLY A 749 -12.50 10.47 -60.78
C GLY A 749 -12.18 9.07 -60.21
N GLY A 750 -12.01 8.07 -61.07
CA GLY A 750 -11.79 6.67 -60.70
C GLY A 750 -10.42 6.12 -61.13
N CYS A 751 -10.30 4.80 -61.10
CA CYS A 751 -9.07 4.07 -61.39
C CYS A 751 -8.86 3.85 -62.90
N LEU A 752 -7.63 3.45 -63.25
CA LEU A 752 -7.32 2.88 -64.56
C LEU A 752 -7.90 1.46 -64.66
N SER A 753 -8.41 1.13 -65.84
CA SER A 753 -9.01 -0.15 -66.21
C SER A 753 -8.61 -0.51 -67.65
N GLU A 754 -8.77 -1.78 -68.02
CA GLU A 754 -8.57 -2.29 -69.37
C GLU A 754 -9.87 -2.92 -69.87
N SER A 755 -10.15 -2.81 -71.17
CA SER A 755 -11.32 -3.46 -71.78
C SER A 755 -11.05 -4.94 -71.97
N GLU A 756 -12.12 -5.69 -72.25
CA GLU A 756 -12.01 -7.04 -72.82
C GLU A 756 -11.14 -7.04 -74.09
N ASN A 757 -10.55 -8.20 -74.39
CA ASN A 757 -9.78 -8.43 -75.62
C ASN A 757 -10.72 -8.78 -76.79
N LEU A 758 -10.53 -8.15 -77.94
CA LEU A 758 -11.23 -8.49 -79.18
C LEU A 758 -10.23 -8.88 -80.27
N GLU A 759 -10.33 -10.11 -80.77
CA GLU A 759 -9.52 -10.60 -81.88
C GLU A 759 -10.11 -10.12 -83.22
N VAL A 760 -9.28 -9.47 -84.03
CA VAL A 760 -9.63 -9.02 -85.39
C VAL A 760 -8.88 -9.88 -86.40
N LYS A 761 -9.60 -10.43 -87.38
CA LYS A 761 -9.04 -11.27 -88.47
C LYS A 761 -9.20 -10.58 -89.83
N VAL A 762 -8.10 -10.47 -90.57
CA VAL A 762 -8.08 -9.95 -91.95
C VAL A 762 -7.88 -11.13 -92.91
N ASN A 763 -8.91 -11.47 -93.66
CA ASN A 763 -8.91 -12.62 -94.56
C ASN A 763 -8.26 -12.26 -95.92
N PRO A 764 -7.33 -13.06 -96.45
CA PRO A 764 -6.66 -12.77 -97.72
C PRO A 764 -7.61 -12.85 -98.92
N LEU A 765 -7.34 -12.08 -99.97
CA LEU A 765 -8.07 -12.19 -101.24
C LEU A 765 -7.61 -13.45 -102.02
N PRO A 766 -8.51 -14.13 -102.77
CA PRO A 766 -8.13 -15.19 -103.70
C PRO A 766 -7.07 -14.73 -104.73
N SER A 767 -6.17 -15.61 -105.17
CA SER A 767 -5.17 -15.31 -106.21
C SER A 767 -4.80 -16.54 -107.04
N GLY A 768 -4.30 -16.34 -108.27
CA GLY A 768 -3.80 -17.39 -109.17
C GLY A 768 -3.80 -16.92 -110.64
N GLU A 769 -3.57 -17.84 -111.57
CA GLU A 769 -3.50 -17.55 -113.02
C GLU A 769 -4.41 -18.50 -113.80
N ILE A 770 -4.90 -18.06 -114.97
CA ILE A 770 -5.68 -18.91 -115.88
C ILE A 770 -4.72 -19.64 -116.82
N GLU A 771 -4.75 -20.98 -116.81
CA GLU A 771 -4.01 -21.82 -117.74
C GLU A 771 -4.82 -22.03 -119.03
N VAL A 772 -4.15 -22.00 -120.19
CA VAL A 772 -4.79 -22.12 -121.52
C VAL A 772 -4.24 -23.32 -122.27
N ASP A 773 -5.12 -24.26 -122.61
CA ASP A 773 -4.82 -25.43 -123.43
C ASP A 773 -5.79 -25.50 -124.62
N GLY A 774 -5.34 -25.04 -125.79
CA GLY A 774 -6.18 -24.97 -126.99
C GLY A 774 -7.35 -24.01 -126.82
N ASP A 775 -8.58 -24.52 -126.82
CA ASP A 775 -9.82 -23.81 -126.54
C ASP A 775 -10.28 -23.98 -125.07
N VAL A 776 -9.52 -24.65 -124.21
CA VAL A 776 -9.85 -24.86 -122.80
C VAL A 776 -9.10 -23.89 -121.90
N LEU A 777 -9.83 -23.19 -121.04
CA LEU A 777 -9.34 -22.29 -120.01
C LEU A 777 -9.54 -22.93 -118.63
N ILE A 778 -8.49 -22.94 -117.80
CA ILE A 778 -8.48 -23.59 -116.49
C ILE A 778 -8.14 -22.56 -115.42
N ALA A 779 -9.08 -22.30 -114.51
CA ALA A 779 -8.86 -21.46 -113.33
C ALA A 779 -7.96 -22.16 -112.30
N PRO A 780 -7.27 -21.42 -111.39
CA PRO A 780 -6.40 -22.01 -110.38
C PRO A 780 -7.18 -22.94 -109.44
N GLU A 781 -6.52 -23.99 -108.95
CA GLU A 781 -7.12 -24.91 -107.99
C GLU A 781 -7.17 -24.28 -106.59
N GLY A 782 -8.30 -24.46 -105.88
CA GLY A 782 -8.49 -24.01 -104.51
C GLY A 782 -9.94 -24.11 -104.08
N GLU A 783 -10.20 -23.85 -102.78
CA GLU A 783 -11.53 -23.75 -102.17
C GLU A 783 -12.21 -22.42 -102.59
N PHE A 784 -12.46 -22.29 -103.89
CA PHE A 784 -13.07 -21.12 -104.51
C PHE A 784 -14.35 -21.52 -105.24
N THR A 785 -15.31 -20.60 -105.30
CA THR A 785 -16.32 -20.62 -106.37
C THR A 785 -15.84 -19.78 -107.54
N TYR A 786 -16.14 -20.23 -108.76
CA TYR A 786 -15.68 -19.62 -110.00
C TYR A 786 -16.86 -18.98 -110.73
N GLN A 787 -16.61 -17.86 -111.41
CA GLN A 787 -17.55 -17.28 -112.37
C GLN A 787 -16.76 -16.72 -113.54
N TRP A 788 -16.97 -17.28 -114.73
CA TRP A 788 -16.30 -16.82 -115.95
C TRP A 788 -16.99 -15.62 -116.58
N PHE A 789 -16.19 -14.80 -117.25
CA PHE A 789 -16.58 -13.63 -118.00
C PHE A 789 -15.87 -13.61 -119.35
N ARG A 790 -16.50 -13.02 -120.37
CA ARG A 790 -15.92 -12.77 -121.70
C ARG A 790 -16.16 -11.33 -122.10
N ASP A 791 -15.10 -10.62 -122.49
CA ASP A 791 -15.12 -9.23 -122.96
C ASP A 791 -15.87 -8.28 -122.00
N GLY A 792 -15.78 -8.55 -120.69
CA GLY A 792 -16.47 -7.80 -119.64
C GLY A 792 -17.89 -8.28 -119.31
N GLU A 793 -18.48 -9.16 -120.11
CA GLU A 793 -19.81 -9.73 -119.85
C GLU A 793 -19.74 -11.06 -119.10
N LYS A 794 -20.67 -11.28 -118.17
CA LYS A 794 -20.76 -12.51 -117.39
C LYS A 794 -21.25 -13.66 -118.27
N LEU A 795 -20.55 -14.79 -118.20
CA LEU A 795 -20.99 -16.03 -118.83
C LEU A 795 -21.92 -16.77 -117.86
N GLU A 796 -23.23 -16.58 -118.04
CA GLU A 796 -24.23 -17.18 -117.15
C GLU A 796 -24.14 -18.71 -117.15
N GLY A 797 -24.05 -19.29 -115.96
CA GLY A 797 -23.92 -20.75 -115.74
C GLY A 797 -22.49 -21.29 -115.78
N GLU A 798 -21.51 -20.50 -116.24
CA GLU A 798 -20.11 -20.92 -116.34
C GLU A 798 -19.37 -20.72 -115.01
N VAL A 799 -19.61 -21.66 -114.10
CA VAL A 799 -19.09 -21.67 -112.72
C VAL A 799 -18.11 -22.82 -112.45
N SER A 800 -17.77 -23.57 -113.49
CA SER A 800 -16.80 -24.66 -113.41
C SER A 800 -15.38 -24.10 -113.43
N ARG A 801 -14.44 -24.76 -112.74
CA ARG A 801 -13.01 -24.42 -112.79
C ARG A 801 -12.44 -24.49 -114.22
N ILE A 802 -12.93 -25.45 -115.01
CA ILE A 802 -12.53 -25.65 -116.41
C ILE A 802 -13.65 -25.13 -117.30
N PHE A 803 -13.31 -24.28 -118.26
CA PHE A 803 -14.24 -23.68 -119.21
C PHE A 803 -13.71 -23.85 -120.64
N THR A 804 -14.53 -24.34 -121.57
CA THR A 804 -14.16 -24.48 -122.99
C THR A 804 -14.74 -23.33 -123.80
N ALA A 805 -13.86 -22.53 -124.41
CA ALA A 805 -14.19 -21.33 -125.14
C ALA A 805 -14.50 -21.61 -126.61
N GLU A 806 -15.78 -21.50 -126.98
CA GLU A 806 -16.24 -21.69 -128.36
C GLU A 806 -16.09 -20.46 -129.27
N SER A 807 -15.58 -19.35 -128.74
CA SER A 807 -15.47 -18.07 -129.45
C SER A 807 -14.19 -17.35 -129.07
N MET A 808 -13.67 -16.52 -129.99
CA MET A 808 -12.60 -15.59 -129.65
C MET A 808 -13.11 -14.49 -128.71
N GLY A 809 -12.24 -14.02 -127.81
CA GLY A 809 -12.55 -12.98 -126.83
C GLY A 809 -11.52 -12.93 -125.70
N GLN A 810 -11.63 -11.94 -124.82
CA GLN A 810 -10.88 -11.85 -123.56
C GLN A 810 -11.68 -12.51 -122.43
N TYR A 811 -11.15 -13.59 -121.87
CA TYR A 811 -11.80 -14.34 -120.80
C TYR A 811 -11.11 -14.09 -119.46
N TYR A 812 -11.88 -13.88 -118.40
CA TYR A 812 -11.38 -13.84 -117.02
C TYR A 812 -12.33 -14.57 -116.08
N VAL A 813 -11.85 -14.91 -114.88
CA VAL A 813 -12.63 -15.60 -113.85
C VAL A 813 -12.60 -14.81 -112.54
N GLU A 814 -13.77 -14.61 -111.93
CA GLU A 814 -13.88 -14.15 -110.54
C GLU A 814 -13.83 -15.36 -109.61
N LEU A 815 -12.93 -15.30 -108.63
CA LEU A 815 -12.80 -16.26 -107.55
C LEU A 815 -13.46 -15.69 -106.29
N THR A 816 -14.26 -16.49 -105.59
CA THR A 816 -14.73 -16.16 -104.23
C THR A 816 -14.24 -17.21 -103.24
N SER A 817 -13.51 -16.79 -102.20
CA SER A 817 -13.06 -17.65 -101.10
C SER A 817 -14.22 -18.09 -100.19
N THR A 818 -13.97 -19.09 -99.34
CA THR A 818 -14.90 -19.56 -98.31
C THR A 818 -15.31 -18.48 -97.30
N GLU A 819 -14.44 -17.50 -97.05
CA GLU A 819 -14.69 -16.36 -96.15
C GLU A 819 -15.40 -15.19 -96.86
N GLY A 820 -15.84 -15.38 -98.11
CA GLY A 820 -16.59 -14.39 -98.89
C GLY A 820 -15.74 -13.35 -99.61
N CYS A 821 -14.41 -13.36 -99.45
CA CYS A 821 -13.50 -12.44 -100.14
C CYS A 821 -13.41 -12.78 -101.64
N LYS A 822 -13.53 -11.75 -102.49
CA LYS A 822 -13.59 -11.87 -103.96
C LYS A 822 -12.39 -11.26 -104.65
N ALA A 823 -11.92 -11.90 -105.72
CA ALA A 823 -10.91 -11.33 -106.61
C ALA A 823 -11.14 -11.79 -108.05
N SER A 824 -11.00 -10.88 -109.01
CA SER A 824 -10.99 -11.20 -110.44
C SER A 824 -9.55 -11.44 -110.90
N LEU A 825 -9.31 -12.54 -111.61
CA LEU A 825 -8.01 -12.80 -112.23
C LEU A 825 -7.81 -11.97 -113.50
N GLU A 826 -6.54 -11.79 -113.87
CA GLU A 826 -6.17 -11.08 -115.11
C GLU A 826 -6.74 -11.81 -116.36
N PRO A 827 -7.33 -11.09 -117.35
CA PRO A 827 -7.93 -11.71 -118.53
C PRO A 827 -6.92 -12.35 -119.50
N VAL A 828 -7.31 -13.45 -120.15
CA VAL A 828 -6.56 -14.13 -121.22
C VAL A 828 -7.29 -14.04 -122.56
N THR A 829 -6.55 -13.83 -123.66
CA THR A 829 -7.13 -13.65 -125.01
C THR A 829 -7.04 -14.92 -125.86
N LEU A 830 -8.16 -15.41 -126.40
CA LEU A 830 -8.22 -16.61 -127.25
C LEU A 830 -8.47 -16.28 -128.74
N THR A 831 -7.77 -16.93 -129.69
CA THR A 831 -7.96 -16.77 -131.16
C THR A 831 -7.98 -18.13 -131.88
N ILE A 832 -8.98 -18.39 -132.75
CA ILE A 832 -9.20 -19.69 -133.44
C ILE A 832 -8.92 -19.55 -134.95
N SER A 833 -8.03 -20.37 -135.53
CA SER A 833 -7.64 -20.32 -136.95
C SER A 833 -7.59 -21.72 -137.62
N GLY A 834 -8.34 -21.90 -138.71
CA GLY A 834 -8.08 -22.89 -139.79
C GLY A 834 -8.58 -24.34 -139.67
N ILE A 835 -9.43 -24.76 -140.62
CA ILE A 835 -10.00 -26.10 -140.87
C ILE A 835 -8.94 -27.20 -141.08
N LEU A 836 -9.24 -28.40 -140.54
CA LEU A 836 -8.45 -29.63 -140.47
C LEU A 836 -7.38 -29.65 -139.36
N GLY A 837 -7.86 -29.80 -138.13
CA GLY A 837 -7.08 -30.34 -137.04
C GLY A 837 -6.46 -31.69 -137.41
N ARG A 838 -5.16 -31.67 -137.69
CA ARG A 838 -4.14 -32.66 -137.31
C ARG A 838 -2.77 -32.19 -137.80
N PRO A 839 -1.78 -32.04 -136.90
CA PRO A 839 -0.38 -31.88 -137.29
C PRO A 839 0.13 -33.16 -137.97
N LEU A 840 0.97 -32.94 -138.98
CA LEU A 840 1.69 -33.93 -139.77
C LEU A 840 2.38 -34.97 -138.89
N GLN A 841 2.02 -36.24 -139.08
CA GLN A 841 2.91 -37.34 -138.71
C GLN A 841 4.11 -37.28 -139.68
N GLU A 842 5.34 -37.30 -139.14
CA GLU A 842 6.57 -37.24 -139.94
C GLU A 842 6.51 -38.26 -141.09
N THR A 843 6.48 -37.76 -142.33
CA THR A 843 6.47 -38.62 -143.51
C THR A 843 7.90 -39.03 -143.84
N LYS A 844 8.14 -40.34 -143.95
CA LYS A 844 9.44 -40.86 -144.35
C LYS A 844 9.61 -40.68 -145.87
N PRO A 845 10.76 -40.15 -146.34
CA PRO A 845 10.99 -39.97 -147.77
C PRO A 845 11.13 -41.33 -148.46
N LEU A 846 10.41 -41.52 -149.56
CA LEU A 846 10.56 -42.71 -150.39
C LEU A 846 11.64 -42.52 -151.45
N LYS A 847 12.51 -43.52 -151.64
CA LYS A 847 13.51 -43.48 -152.69
C LYS A 847 12.85 -43.88 -154.02
N ILE A 848 12.97 -42.99 -155.01
CA ILE A 848 12.28 -43.11 -156.30
C ILE A 848 13.29 -42.95 -157.44
N TYR A 849 13.34 -43.92 -158.37
CA TYR A 849 14.26 -43.85 -159.50
C TYR A 849 13.81 -44.65 -160.74
N PRO A 850 14.14 -44.17 -161.95
CA PRO A 850 14.63 -42.81 -162.23
C PRO A 850 13.54 -41.76 -161.96
N ASN A 851 13.91 -40.56 -161.50
CA ASN A 851 12.99 -39.44 -161.32
C ASN A 851 13.73 -38.12 -161.66
N PRO A 852 13.44 -37.48 -162.81
CA PRO A 852 12.27 -37.70 -163.68
C PRO A 852 12.25 -39.06 -164.39
N ALA A 853 11.05 -39.62 -164.58
CA ALA A 853 10.80 -40.91 -165.22
C ALA A 853 10.10 -40.73 -166.58
N SER A 854 10.29 -41.65 -167.52
CA SER A 854 9.62 -41.63 -168.83
C SER A 854 8.66 -42.82 -169.03
N ASP A 855 9.15 -44.05 -168.94
CA ASP A 855 8.37 -45.27 -169.20
C ASP A 855 7.95 -46.02 -167.92
N ARG A 856 8.84 -46.05 -166.93
CA ARG A 856 8.65 -46.74 -165.65
C ARG A 856 9.37 -46.02 -164.53
N VAL A 857 8.94 -46.27 -163.30
CA VAL A 857 9.66 -45.86 -162.10
C VAL A 857 9.65 -46.97 -161.06
N VAL A 858 10.75 -47.12 -160.34
CA VAL A 858 10.87 -48.03 -159.21
C VAL A 858 10.82 -47.24 -157.91
N LEU A 859 10.06 -47.78 -156.97
CA LEU A 859 9.98 -47.31 -155.59
C LEU A 859 10.68 -48.32 -154.70
N GLU A 860 11.71 -47.88 -153.99
CA GLU A 860 12.47 -48.69 -153.02
C GLU A 860 12.07 -48.29 -151.60
N PHE A 861 11.64 -49.28 -150.81
CA PHE A 861 11.19 -49.10 -149.44
C PHE A 861 12.31 -49.57 -148.49
N PRO A 862 12.92 -48.66 -147.71
CA PRO A 862 14.12 -48.98 -146.92
C PRO A 862 13.93 -50.10 -145.88
N ASP A 863 12.68 -50.32 -145.43
CA ASP A 863 12.37 -51.16 -144.26
C ASP A 863 11.63 -52.48 -144.61
N GLY A 864 11.57 -52.92 -145.88
CA GLY A 864 11.00 -54.23 -146.25
C GLY A 864 9.48 -54.37 -146.10
N VAL A 865 8.73 -53.27 -146.22
CA VAL A 865 7.29 -53.15 -145.90
C VAL A 865 6.35 -53.84 -146.91
N LEU A 866 6.86 -54.50 -147.96
CA LEU A 866 6.05 -54.91 -149.12
C LEU A 866 5.47 -56.33 -149.11
N ALA A 867 5.73 -57.15 -148.07
CA ALA A 867 5.35 -58.58 -148.05
C ALA A 867 3.83 -58.90 -148.07
N SER A 868 2.92 -57.92 -148.00
CA SER A 868 1.46 -58.21 -147.96
C SER A 868 0.51 -57.14 -148.51
N SER A 869 0.87 -56.45 -149.60
CA SER A 869 0.03 -55.50 -150.38
C SER A 869 -0.20 -54.11 -149.75
N PRO A 870 0.63 -53.09 -150.04
CA PRO A 870 0.39 -51.72 -149.55
C PRO A 870 -0.69 -50.98 -150.36
N SER A 871 -1.40 -50.05 -149.72
CA SER A 871 -2.30 -49.12 -150.42
C SER A 871 -1.49 -47.94 -150.97
N LEU A 872 -0.92 -48.13 -152.16
CA LEU A 872 -0.29 -47.03 -152.88
C LEU A 872 -1.38 -46.15 -153.50
N SER A 873 -1.28 -44.84 -153.30
CA SER A 873 -2.12 -43.85 -153.98
C SER A 873 -1.28 -42.83 -154.72
N LEU A 874 -1.59 -42.65 -156.00
CA LEU A 874 -0.97 -41.67 -156.89
C LEU A 874 -1.95 -40.52 -157.15
N TYR A 875 -1.51 -39.30 -156.94
CA TYR A 875 -2.29 -38.09 -157.19
C TYR A 875 -1.60 -37.19 -158.21
N ALA A 876 -2.34 -36.66 -159.18
CA ALA A 876 -1.86 -35.58 -160.02
C ALA A 876 -1.68 -34.28 -159.19
N SER A 877 -0.95 -33.29 -159.72
CA SER A 877 -0.68 -32.03 -159.01
C SER A 877 -1.92 -31.21 -158.67
N ASP A 878 -3.07 -31.49 -159.31
CA ASP A 878 -4.38 -30.90 -159.00
C ASP A 878 -5.16 -31.67 -157.90
N GLY A 879 -4.57 -32.72 -157.32
CA GLY A 879 -5.16 -33.55 -156.29
C GLY A 879 -6.05 -34.69 -156.79
N LYS A 880 -6.15 -34.92 -158.11
CA LYS A 880 -6.92 -36.03 -158.66
C LYS A 880 -6.21 -37.37 -158.45
N ASN A 881 -6.88 -38.35 -157.82
CA ASN A 881 -6.36 -39.71 -157.68
C ASN A 881 -6.32 -40.42 -159.05
N VAL A 882 -5.15 -40.84 -159.49
CA VAL A 882 -4.88 -41.50 -160.78
C VAL A 882 -4.29 -42.90 -160.62
N THR A 883 -4.33 -43.47 -159.42
CA THR A 883 -3.75 -44.78 -159.09
C THR A 883 -4.22 -45.90 -160.02
N SER A 884 -5.51 -45.91 -160.38
CA SER A 884 -6.08 -46.94 -161.26
C SER A 884 -5.60 -46.87 -162.73
N ALA A 885 -4.93 -45.77 -163.11
CA ALA A 885 -4.41 -45.59 -164.47
C ALA A 885 -3.05 -46.25 -164.70
N VAL A 886 -2.32 -46.60 -163.64
CA VAL A 886 -1.00 -47.23 -163.72
C VAL A 886 -1.07 -48.72 -163.41
N ARG A 887 -0.14 -49.51 -163.99
CA ARG A 887 0.07 -50.89 -163.57
C ARG A 887 1.22 -50.93 -162.59
N ILE A 888 0.96 -51.56 -161.44
CA ILE A 888 1.91 -51.72 -160.36
C ILE A 888 2.27 -53.20 -160.30
N SER A 889 3.56 -53.52 -160.26
CA SER A 889 4.06 -54.90 -160.17
C SER A 889 5.12 -54.98 -159.08
N LEU A 890 4.96 -55.97 -158.20
CA LEU A 890 5.94 -56.23 -157.15
C LEU A 890 7.17 -56.87 -157.78
N ILE A 891 8.36 -56.27 -157.58
CA ILE A 891 9.62 -56.85 -158.03
C ILE A 891 10.13 -57.84 -156.97
N ASN A 892 10.12 -57.40 -155.71
CA ASN A 892 10.52 -58.15 -154.53
C ASN A 892 9.90 -57.51 -153.27
N ASP A 893 10.26 -58.02 -152.10
CA ASP A 893 9.72 -57.58 -150.80
C ASP A 893 10.16 -56.17 -150.35
N THR A 894 10.92 -55.45 -151.17
CA THR A 894 11.42 -54.08 -150.91
C THR A 894 11.22 -53.12 -152.08
N GLU A 895 10.88 -53.60 -153.29
CA GLU A 895 10.79 -52.78 -154.49
C GLU A 895 9.50 -53.02 -155.29
N VAL A 896 8.91 -51.92 -155.76
CA VAL A 896 7.73 -51.90 -156.64
C VAL A 896 8.06 -51.18 -157.92
N GLU A 897 7.75 -51.82 -159.06
CA GLU A 897 7.75 -51.16 -160.37
C GLU A 897 6.36 -50.57 -160.65
N ILE A 898 6.34 -49.32 -161.13
CA ILE A 898 5.15 -48.68 -161.67
C ILE A 898 5.38 -48.37 -163.15
N LEU A 899 4.54 -48.94 -164.01
CA LEU A 899 4.51 -48.61 -165.43
C LEU A 899 3.66 -47.35 -165.65
N LEU A 900 4.28 -46.33 -166.27
CA LEU A 900 3.74 -44.96 -166.35
C LEU A 900 3.11 -44.63 -167.70
N ASN A 901 3.10 -45.58 -168.64
CA ASN A 901 2.68 -45.42 -170.04
C ASN A 901 1.26 -44.90 -170.31
N ARG A 902 0.43 -44.71 -169.27
CA ARG A 902 -0.93 -44.18 -169.35
C ARG A 902 -1.10 -42.83 -168.67
N LEU A 903 -0.05 -42.27 -168.07
CA LEU A 903 -0.05 -40.95 -167.47
C LEU A 903 0.54 -39.92 -168.43
N ALA A 904 0.03 -38.70 -168.36
CA ALA A 904 0.58 -37.57 -169.11
C ALA A 904 1.83 -37.01 -168.41
N ASN A 905 2.66 -36.27 -169.14
CA ASN A 905 3.80 -35.58 -168.55
C ASN A 905 3.34 -34.57 -167.50
N GLY A 906 4.01 -34.55 -166.36
CA GLY A 906 3.59 -33.72 -165.24
C GLY A 906 4.21 -34.16 -163.93
N THR A 907 3.80 -33.46 -162.87
CA THR A 907 4.21 -33.76 -161.50
C THR A 907 3.08 -34.52 -160.79
N TYR A 908 3.45 -35.58 -160.11
CA TYR A 908 2.56 -36.45 -159.35
C TYR A 908 3.09 -36.64 -157.93
N HIS A 909 2.18 -36.88 -156.99
CA HIS A 909 2.48 -37.16 -155.61
C HIS A 909 2.09 -38.60 -155.28
N ILE A 910 3.05 -39.33 -154.72
CA ILE A 910 2.90 -40.72 -154.31
C ILE A 910 2.78 -40.73 -152.80
N TRP A 911 1.68 -41.33 -152.33
CA TRP A 911 1.46 -41.63 -150.93
C TRP A 911 1.38 -43.14 -150.76
N VAL A 912 2.14 -43.65 -149.79
CA VAL A 912 2.07 -45.06 -149.40
C VAL A 912 1.87 -45.13 -147.90
N ILE A 913 0.85 -45.89 -147.49
CA ILE A 913 0.59 -46.17 -146.09
C ILE A 913 0.93 -47.63 -145.84
N GLY A 914 1.94 -47.87 -145.00
CA GLY A 914 2.28 -49.22 -144.52
C GLY A 914 1.24 -49.73 -143.52
N GLN A 915 1.16 -51.04 -143.27
CA GLN A 915 0.22 -51.59 -142.28
C GLN A 915 0.45 -51.07 -140.85
N ASN A 916 1.67 -50.62 -140.55
CA ASN A 916 2.03 -49.93 -139.31
C ASN A 916 1.54 -48.47 -139.23
N GLN A 917 0.75 -48.00 -140.20
CA GLN A 917 0.31 -46.61 -140.38
C GLN A 917 1.44 -45.60 -140.60
N GLU A 918 2.67 -46.08 -140.83
CA GLU A 918 3.73 -45.19 -141.26
C GLU A 918 3.46 -44.71 -142.69
N THR A 919 3.57 -43.40 -142.86
CA THR A 919 3.20 -42.73 -144.09
C THR A 919 4.45 -42.30 -144.84
N TYR A 920 4.57 -42.75 -146.08
CA TYR A 920 5.69 -42.45 -146.95
C TYR A 920 5.23 -41.55 -148.09
N PHE A 921 6.10 -40.61 -148.46
CA PHE A 921 5.81 -39.64 -149.50
C PHE A 921 6.95 -39.56 -150.52
N ALA A 922 6.58 -39.47 -151.79
CA ALA A 922 7.51 -39.09 -152.85
C ALA A 922 6.82 -38.25 -153.91
N LYS A 923 7.58 -37.37 -154.55
CA LYS A 923 7.16 -36.58 -155.70
C LYS A 923 7.75 -37.20 -156.95
N LEU A 924 6.90 -37.61 -157.90
CA LEU A 924 7.30 -38.16 -159.20
C LEU A 924 7.13 -37.08 -160.26
N VAL A 925 8.15 -36.87 -161.09
CA VAL A 925 8.09 -36.02 -162.27
C VAL A 925 8.18 -36.92 -163.49
N ILE A 926 7.20 -36.85 -164.39
CA ILE A 926 7.19 -37.60 -165.64
C ILE A 926 7.59 -36.65 -166.78
N LEU A 927 8.70 -36.95 -167.43
CA LEU A 927 9.23 -36.21 -168.58
C LEU A 927 9.52 -37.22 -169.69
N ASN A 928 9.15 -36.86 -170.92
CA ASN A 928 9.31 -37.61 -172.17
C ASN A 928 10.27 -38.81 -172.15
#